data_AF-A0A953AFK3-F1
#
_entry.id   AF-A0A953AFK3-F1
#
_cell.length_a   1.000
_cell.length_b   1.000
_cell.length_c   1.000
_cell.angle_alpha   90.00
_cell.angle_beta   90.00
_cell.angle_gamma   90.00
#
_symmetry.space_group_name_H-M   'P 1'
#
loop_
_entity.id
_entity.type
_entity.pdbx_description
1 polymer ?
#
loop_
_entity_poly.entity_id
_entity_poly.type
_entity_poly.pdbx_seq_one_letter_code
_entity_poly.pdbx_strand_id
1 'polypeptide(L)'
;MSDGRVLHFFAGKGGVGKTTLATAYALNLSEKHPKEKILLVSADGSRSLSDLIKKKLTPKPAKVHAGKGDGGVYAAEYEPGPLMGPFLKHYEPALRQAVLKGALLSEEDLEKILANTVPGMEEAVFLLELVRQLEDKAWDRIVVDTAPTAQMLRILDLPAGLRKFLGIVRPQTKTAGKAPAAKVAIKAPAKTSAKVAGKKGANAAAESAPAAAEGGFLDEVGARLERLQAFLKDPASTSFHLIALAEPVPEAQTRMYFAKLMERGFPVCELVVNQVEDRSGCPACQGRRGLQAPHVRKLAGLDKNVRVQLIQKREEAPRGLDELKKFAKEWATGKESRALEFSAAEGPPALVRAPSMPPIAAPPIPPTRLIFFVGQGGVGKSSCAAAAAVTLTEKEGPVLLISTDPAHSLSDVLQSRLTDTETQVKGTKGLYARELDVQAWFGGLRKRWKEKAEKAFEGQKGLEAASDRELLRNLLDSAPPAIDELAALSALTDALVQERFKRIVVDPAPAAAMVRLVDLPKVALAWLEAVHAGVSKYRARGLAELADDVAAMIKHIKRFEQALASPNEARFVVVTRGEELAASRTERLVEALKARNLGVERVLVNRVLPKSTCPRCENRRKNELNAARIMEKRIGLPVTVAPALGRHPAGLRELKAFRTAWYALSAPAAKIRAA
;
A
#
# COMPACT_ATOMS: atom_id res chain seq x y z
N MET A 1 -33.22 8.29 3.84
CA MET A 1 -33.06 6.84 4.11
C MET A 1 -31.94 6.69 5.12
N SER A 2 -32.23 6.18 6.31
CA SER A 2 -31.22 5.76 7.28
C SER A 2 -30.44 4.60 6.65
N ASP A 3 -29.13 4.78 6.47
CA ASP A 3 -28.28 3.72 5.90
C ASP A 3 -28.33 2.50 6.83
N GLY A 4 -28.77 1.33 6.36
CA GLY A 4 -28.86 0.12 7.20
C GLY A 4 -27.54 -0.64 7.32
N ARG A 5 -26.50 -0.20 6.58
CA ARG A 5 -25.23 -0.92 6.45
C ARG A 5 -24.37 -0.83 7.70
N VAL A 6 -23.73 -1.94 8.02
CA VAL A 6 -22.84 -2.08 9.19
C VAL A 6 -21.43 -1.61 8.84
N LEU A 7 -20.91 -1.92 7.65
CA LEU A 7 -19.50 -1.75 7.32
C LEU A 7 -19.29 -0.78 6.15
N HIS A 8 -18.47 0.26 6.36
CA HIS A 8 -18.26 1.36 5.41
C HIS A 8 -16.78 1.54 5.11
N PHE A 9 -16.33 1.23 3.89
CA PHE A 9 -14.94 1.38 3.47
C PHE A 9 -14.71 2.68 2.72
N PHE A 10 -13.74 3.47 3.17
CA PHE A 10 -13.26 4.66 2.46
C PHE A 10 -11.96 4.34 1.73
N ALA A 11 -12.06 4.11 0.42
CA ALA A 11 -10.97 3.58 -0.38
C ALA A 11 -10.55 4.50 -1.53
N GLY A 12 -9.27 4.47 -1.88
CA GLY A 12 -8.70 5.37 -2.90
C GLY A 12 -7.18 5.50 -2.78
N LYS A 13 -6.59 6.32 -3.65
CA LYS A 13 -5.14 6.55 -3.65
C LYS A 13 -4.66 7.19 -2.33
N GLY A 14 -3.37 7.07 -2.02
CA GLY A 14 -2.75 7.91 -0.98
C GLY A 14 -2.96 9.41 -1.25
N GLY A 15 -3.22 10.19 -0.20
CA GLY A 15 -3.32 11.67 -0.29
C GLY A 15 -4.63 12.25 -0.84
N VAL A 16 -5.65 11.44 -1.15
CA VAL A 16 -6.94 11.94 -1.69
C VAL A 16 -7.91 12.46 -0.64
N GLY A 17 -7.63 12.28 0.66
CA GLY A 17 -8.48 12.74 1.77
C GLY A 17 -9.37 11.67 2.42
N LYS A 18 -9.05 10.37 2.26
CA LYS A 18 -9.83 9.25 2.82
C LYS A 18 -10.10 9.39 4.32
N THR A 19 -9.05 9.58 5.13
CA THR A 19 -9.16 9.75 6.59
C THR A 19 -10.11 10.87 6.99
N THR A 20 -10.01 12.03 6.32
CA THR A 20 -10.90 13.19 6.56
C THR A 20 -12.35 12.85 6.28
N LEU A 21 -12.62 12.19 5.15
CA LEU A 21 -13.97 11.84 4.73
C LEU A 21 -14.55 10.69 5.57
N ALA A 22 -13.76 9.66 5.89
CA ALA A 22 -14.16 8.58 6.79
C ALA A 22 -14.55 9.15 8.18
N THR A 23 -13.74 10.07 8.71
CA THR A 23 -14.02 10.70 10.01
C THR A 23 -15.27 11.58 9.95
N ALA A 24 -15.41 12.41 8.92
CA ALA A 24 -16.59 13.25 8.74
C ALA A 24 -17.87 12.41 8.56
N TYR A 25 -17.77 11.29 7.84
CA TYR A 25 -18.87 10.34 7.67
C TYR A 25 -19.28 9.68 9.00
N ALA A 26 -18.30 9.22 9.80
CA ALA A 26 -18.56 8.67 11.13
C ALA A 26 -19.24 9.67 12.09
N LEU A 27 -18.81 10.94 12.05
CA LEU A 27 -19.45 12.00 12.84
C LEU A 27 -20.89 12.27 12.39
N ASN A 28 -21.14 12.31 11.07
CA ASN A 28 -22.50 12.48 10.53
C ASN A 28 -23.42 11.30 10.88
N LEU A 29 -22.89 10.06 10.84
CA LEU A 29 -23.63 8.88 11.30
C LEU A 29 -24.01 9.01 12.79
N SER A 30 -23.07 9.44 13.62
CA SER A 30 -23.31 9.63 15.06
C SER A 30 -24.35 10.72 15.34
N GLU A 31 -24.45 11.76 14.51
CA GLU A 31 -25.49 12.78 14.66
C GLU A 31 -26.88 12.26 14.25
N LYS A 32 -26.96 11.49 13.17
CA LYS A 32 -28.22 10.89 12.68
C LYS A 32 -28.71 9.77 13.59
N HIS A 33 -27.78 9.03 14.20
CA HIS A 33 -28.05 7.86 15.02
C HIS A 33 -27.35 8.00 16.39
N PRO A 34 -27.83 8.91 17.26
CA PRO A 34 -27.09 9.29 18.47
C PRO A 34 -26.94 8.16 19.49
N LYS A 35 -27.78 7.12 19.44
CA LYS A 35 -27.69 5.96 20.34
C LYS A 35 -26.73 4.87 19.83
N GLU A 36 -26.33 4.93 18.56
CA GLU A 36 -25.48 3.90 17.95
C GLU A 36 -24.01 4.11 18.32
N LYS A 37 -23.30 3.00 18.52
CA LYS A 37 -21.85 2.94 18.71
C LYS A 37 -21.18 2.72 17.37
N ILE A 38 -20.41 3.71 16.94
CA ILE A 38 -19.72 3.71 15.64
C ILE A 38 -18.22 3.56 15.89
N LEU A 39 -17.62 2.51 15.34
CA LEU A 39 -16.17 2.32 15.33
C LEU A 39 -15.57 2.93 14.06
N LEU A 40 -14.69 3.91 14.20
CA LEU A 40 -13.83 4.44 13.15
C LEU A 40 -12.44 3.79 13.29
N VAL A 41 -12.04 2.98 12.32
CA VAL A 41 -10.73 2.30 12.32
C VAL A 41 -9.90 2.77 11.14
N SER A 42 -8.66 3.19 11.41
CA SER A 42 -7.68 3.46 10.36
C SER A 42 -6.83 2.22 10.12
N ALA A 43 -6.89 1.69 8.90
CA ALA A 43 -6.00 0.64 8.40
C ALA A 43 -4.70 1.22 7.80
N ASP A 44 -4.58 2.55 7.74
CA ASP A 44 -3.37 3.24 7.28
C ASP A 44 -2.35 3.29 8.42
N GLY A 45 -1.25 2.55 8.27
CA GLY A 45 -0.14 2.51 9.23
C GLY A 45 0.61 3.84 9.39
N SER A 46 0.23 4.89 8.65
CA SER A 46 0.80 6.23 8.79
C SER A 46 0.14 7.11 9.86
N ARG A 47 -0.60 6.55 10.82
CA ARG A 47 -1.22 7.27 11.96
C ARG A 47 -2.00 8.53 11.56
N SER A 48 -2.66 8.43 10.41
CA SER A 48 -3.37 9.51 9.74
C SER A 48 -4.50 10.08 10.59
N LEU A 49 -5.18 9.21 11.33
CA LEU A 49 -6.36 9.57 12.10
C LEU A 49 -5.95 10.29 13.38
N SER A 50 -4.91 9.81 14.07
CA SER A 50 -4.33 10.47 15.24
C SER A 50 -3.92 11.91 14.95
N ASP A 51 -3.22 12.14 13.83
CA ASP A 51 -2.82 13.47 13.39
C ASP A 51 -4.04 14.36 13.06
N LEU A 52 -5.04 13.78 12.39
CA LEU A 52 -6.24 14.49 11.94
C LEU A 52 -7.06 15.00 13.13
N ILE A 53 -7.26 14.16 14.15
CA ILE A 53 -8.07 14.51 15.33
C ILE A 53 -7.24 15.12 16.47
N LYS A 54 -5.91 15.24 16.31
CA LYS A 54 -4.95 15.74 17.30
C LYS A 54 -4.99 14.98 18.64
N LYS A 55 -5.22 13.66 18.59
CA LYS A 55 -5.26 12.76 19.75
C LYS A 55 -4.57 11.46 19.39
N LYS A 56 -3.62 11.01 20.21
CA LYS A 56 -2.95 9.72 20.01
C LYS A 56 -3.95 8.58 20.20
N LEU A 57 -4.14 7.78 19.16
CA LEU A 57 -4.95 6.57 19.18
C LEU A 57 -4.07 5.34 19.36
N THR A 58 -4.71 4.23 19.71
CA THR A 58 -4.08 2.91 19.85
C THR A 58 -4.95 1.88 19.14
N PRO A 59 -4.51 0.61 19.02
CA PRO A 59 -5.37 -0.47 18.54
C PRO A 59 -6.62 -0.69 19.40
N LYS A 60 -6.61 -0.28 20.68
CA LYS A 60 -7.79 -0.35 21.53
C LYS A 60 -8.73 0.81 21.23
N PRO A 61 -10.01 0.56 20.87
CA PRO A 61 -10.97 1.62 20.58
C PRO A 61 -11.17 2.57 21.77
N ALA A 62 -11.07 3.87 21.51
CA ALA A 62 -11.30 4.92 22.49
C ALA A 62 -12.43 5.84 22.03
N LYS A 63 -13.32 6.26 22.95
CA LYS A 63 -14.38 7.21 22.61
C LYS A 63 -13.75 8.56 22.24
N VAL A 64 -14.10 9.05 21.05
CA VAL A 64 -13.63 10.34 20.51
C VAL A 64 -14.77 11.34 20.36
N HIS A 65 -16.00 10.88 20.16
CA HIS A 65 -17.18 11.73 20.11
C HIS A 65 -18.32 11.14 20.93
N ALA A 66 -19.00 11.96 21.73
CA ALA A 66 -20.14 11.53 22.54
C ALA A 66 -21.45 11.61 21.76
N GLY A 67 -22.25 10.54 21.82
CA GLY A 67 -23.65 10.51 21.44
C GLY A 67 -24.57 10.52 22.67
N LYS A 68 -25.76 9.92 22.54
CA LYS A 68 -26.71 9.67 23.64
C LYS A 68 -26.42 8.31 24.29
N GLY A 69 -26.31 8.29 25.62
CA GLY A 69 -25.93 7.09 26.37
C GLY A 69 -24.54 6.60 25.97
N ASP A 70 -24.42 5.30 25.71
CA ASP A 70 -23.16 4.71 25.23
C ASP A 70 -22.86 4.99 23.76
N GLY A 71 -23.83 5.53 23.00
CA GLY A 71 -23.65 5.91 21.60
C GLY A 71 -22.56 6.97 21.39
N GLY A 72 -22.08 7.07 20.15
CA GLY A 72 -21.03 8.00 19.75
C GLY A 72 -19.99 7.36 18.83
N VAL A 73 -18.93 8.12 18.54
CA VAL A 73 -17.80 7.65 17.71
C VAL A 73 -16.66 7.21 18.61
N TYR A 74 -16.19 5.99 18.36
CA TYR A 74 -15.01 5.40 18.94
C TYR A 74 -13.97 5.26 17.84
N ALA A 75 -12.71 5.58 18.13
CA ALA A 75 -11.64 5.51 17.15
C ALA A 75 -10.53 4.56 17.59
N ALA A 76 -9.97 3.84 16.62
CA ALA A 76 -8.79 3.01 16.78
C ALA A 76 -7.87 3.17 15.56
N GLU A 77 -6.57 2.98 15.77
CA GLU A 77 -5.59 2.89 14.69
C GLU A 77 -4.98 1.50 14.67
N TYR A 78 -4.97 0.90 13.49
CA TYR A 78 -4.28 -0.36 13.26
C TYR A 78 -2.77 -0.15 13.34
N GLU A 79 -2.14 -0.86 14.29
CA GLU A 79 -0.69 -0.95 14.41
C GLU A 79 -0.29 -2.43 14.32
N PRO A 80 0.39 -2.88 13.25
CA PRO A 80 0.74 -4.28 13.09
C PRO A 80 1.59 -4.81 14.23
N GLY A 81 2.60 -4.05 14.69
CA GLY A 81 3.56 -4.50 15.70
C GLY A 81 2.92 -5.02 16.99
N PRO A 82 2.11 -4.21 17.71
CA PRO A 82 1.41 -4.65 18.91
C PRO A 82 0.45 -5.82 18.71
N LEU A 83 -0.11 -5.99 17.51
CA LEU A 83 -1.07 -7.04 17.19
C LEU A 83 -0.40 -8.34 16.72
N MET A 84 0.84 -8.25 16.20
CA MET A 84 1.59 -9.39 15.66
C MET A 84 2.03 -10.36 16.76
N GLY A 85 2.44 -9.88 17.92
CA GLY A 85 2.88 -10.74 19.03
C GLY A 85 1.79 -11.69 19.53
N PRO A 86 0.60 -11.18 19.92
CA PRO A 86 -0.55 -12.02 20.28
C PRO A 86 -0.99 -12.94 19.15
N PHE A 87 -0.94 -12.46 17.90
CA PHE A 87 -1.21 -13.27 16.73
C PHE A 87 -0.23 -14.44 16.63
N LEU A 88 1.08 -14.20 16.53
CA LEU A 88 2.07 -15.26 16.37
C LEU A 88 1.99 -16.30 17.51
N LYS A 89 1.83 -15.89 18.77
CA LYS A 89 1.64 -16.83 19.89
C LYS A 89 0.43 -17.75 19.72
N HIS A 90 -0.63 -17.24 19.10
CA HIS A 90 -1.85 -18.00 18.85
C HIS A 90 -1.70 -18.99 17.67
N TYR A 91 -0.91 -18.63 16.65
CA TYR A 91 -0.71 -19.45 15.43
C TYR A 91 0.54 -20.35 15.49
N GLU A 92 1.51 -20.04 16.34
CA GLU A 92 2.80 -20.74 16.48
C GLU A 92 2.64 -22.24 16.75
N PRO A 93 1.77 -22.72 17.67
CA PRO A 93 1.62 -24.14 17.92
C PRO A 93 1.17 -24.92 16.67
N ALA A 94 0.23 -24.35 15.90
CA ALA A 94 -0.27 -24.95 14.66
C ALA A 94 0.79 -24.94 13.54
N LEU A 95 1.58 -23.87 13.44
CA LEU A 95 2.67 -23.76 12.47
C LEU A 95 3.84 -24.71 12.80
N ARG A 96 4.21 -24.87 14.07
CA ARG A 96 5.25 -25.82 14.50
C ARG A 96 4.84 -27.27 14.23
N GLN A 97 3.60 -27.63 14.55
CA GLN A 97 3.08 -29.00 14.37
C GLN A 97 2.99 -29.40 12.89
N ALA A 98 2.79 -28.43 11.99
CA ALA A 98 2.81 -28.60 10.55
C ALA A 98 4.21 -28.92 9.99
N VAL A 99 5.20 -28.18 10.47
CA VAL A 99 6.58 -28.24 9.98
C VAL A 99 7.29 -29.48 10.50
N LEU A 100 7.02 -29.88 11.75
CA LEU A 100 7.59 -31.10 12.34
C LEU A 100 7.13 -32.40 11.66
N LYS A 101 6.00 -32.38 10.92
CA LYS A 101 5.53 -33.51 10.10
C LYS A 101 6.08 -33.51 8.67
N GLY A 102 6.75 -32.43 8.22
CA GLY A 102 7.27 -32.28 6.86
C GLY A 102 8.74 -31.84 6.87
N ALA A 103 9.65 -32.82 6.89
CA ALA A 103 11.09 -32.70 7.19
C ALA A 103 11.95 -31.87 6.21
N LEU A 104 11.68 -30.57 6.03
CA LEU A 104 12.51 -29.69 5.19
C LEU A 104 13.20 -28.54 5.93
N LEU A 105 12.58 -28.00 6.96
CA LEU A 105 13.11 -26.88 7.73
C LEU A 105 13.51 -27.39 9.11
N SER A 106 14.70 -27.04 9.57
CA SER A 106 15.06 -27.26 10.98
C SER A 106 14.17 -26.39 11.88
N GLU A 107 14.05 -26.75 13.16
CA GLU A 107 13.38 -25.86 14.12
C GLU A 107 14.02 -24.46 14.13
N GLU A 108 15.34 -24.37 13.96
CA GLU A 108 16.05 -23.10 13.84
C GLU A 108 15.65 -22.29 12.60
N ASP A 109 15.42 -22.93 11.45
CA ASP A 109 15.02 -22.23 10.22
C ASP A 109 13.58 -21.72 10.31
N LEU A 110 12.68 -22.51 10.94
CA LEU A 110 11.32 -22.06 11.22
C LEU A 110 11.31 -20.88 12.18
N GLU A 111 12.11 -20.93 13.24
CA GLU A 111 12.25 -19.82 14.18
C GLU A 111 12.80 -18.57 13.51
N LYS A 112 13.77 -18.68 12.60
CA LYS A 112 14.26 -17.54 11.80
C LYS A 112 13.16 -16.96 10.90
N ILE A 113 12.30 -17.78 10.31
CA ILE A 113 11.19 -17.33 9.46
C ILE A 113 10.08 -16.67 10.31
N LEU A 114 9.75 -17.22 11.47
CA LEU A 114 8.72 -16.67 12.36
C LEU A 114 9.20 -15.42 13.12
N ALA A 115 10.48 -15.36 13.50
CA ALA A 115 11.08 -14.21 14.17
C ALA A 115 11.20 -12.99 13.23
N ASN A 116 11.37 -13.24 11.93
CA ASN A 116 11.38 -12.20 10.92
C ASN A 116 9.95 -12.02 10.38
N THR A 117 9.19 -11.10 10.98
CA THR A 117 7.80 -10.74 10.60
C THR A 117 7.58 -10.92 9.09
N VAL A 118 6.83 -11.97 8.73
CA VAL A 118 6.60 -12.33 7.34
C VAL A 118 5.82 -11.19 6.67
N PRO A 119 6.38 -10.52 5.64
CA PRO A 119 5.67 -9.43 4.96
C PRO A 119 4.33 -9.92 4.42
N GLY A 120 3.28 -9.11 4.51
CA GLY A 120 1.90 -9.51 4.19
C GLY A 120 1.11 -10.18 5.32
N MET A 121 1.75 -10.59 6.42
CA MET A 121 1.04 -11.03 7.64
C MET A 121 0.38 -9.85 8.36
N GLU A 122 0.96 -8.65 8.24
CA GLU A 122 0.37 -7.43 8.77
C GLU A 122 -1.03 -7.20 8.18
N GLU A 123 -1.20 -7.40 6.88
CA GLU A 123 -2.50 -7.31 6.22
C GLU A 123 -3.50 -8.38 6.74
N ALA A 124 -3.02 -9.58 7.08
CA ALA A 124 -3.87 -10.66 7.61
C ALA A 124 -4.36 -10.34 9.02
N VAL A 125 -3.46 -9.83 9.87
CA VAL A 125 -3.78 -9.45 11.25
C VAL A 125 -4.87 -8.37 11.27
N PHE A 126 -4.80 -7.38 10.37
CA PHE A 126 -5.85 -6.37 10.24
C PHE A 126 -7.22 -6.99 9.90
N LEU A 127 -7.27 -7.90 8.93
CA LEU A 127 -8.53 -8.53 8.53
C LEU A 127 -9.13 -9.38 9.64
N LEU A 128 -8.30 -10.15 10.34
CA LEU A 128 -8.76 -11.00 11.42
C LEU A 128 -9.24 -10.18 12.61
N GLU A 129 -8.60 -9.05 12.90
CA GLU A 129 -9.10 -8.08 13.87
C GLU A 129 -10.45 -7.50 13.43
N LEU A 130 -10.62 -7.14 12.16
CA LEU A 130 -11.90 -6.68 11.62
C LEU A 130 -13.00 -7.74 11.77
N VAL A 131 -12.69 -9.01 11.48
CA VAL A 131 -13.61 -10.14 11.69
C VAL A 131 -13.99 -10.27 13.15
N ARG A 132 -13.01 -10.20 14.06
CA ARG A 132 -13.26 -10.26 15.51
C ARG A 132 -14.23 -9.15 15.94
N GLN A 133 -14.04 -7.92 15.47
CA GLN A 133 -14.91 -6.79 15.78
C GLN A 133 -16.35 -6.97 15.24
N LEU A 134 -16.51 -7.62 14.07
CA LEU A 134 -17.82 -7.97 13.51
C LEU A 134 -18.50 -9.11 14.28
N GLU A 135 -17.74 -10.13 14.70
CA GLU A 135 -18.23 -11.28 15.47
C GLU A 135 -18.66 -10.88 16.90
N ASP A 136 -17.90 -9.99 17.55
CA ASP A 136 -18.21 -9.46 18.87
C ASP A 136 -19.53 -8.66 18.91
N LYS A 137 -20.01 -8.18 17.76
CA LYS A 137 -21.21 -7.32 17.62
C LYS A 137 -21.23 -6.13 18.60
N ALA A 138 -20.05 -5.64 18.97
CA ALA A 138 -19.88 -4.56 19.94
C ALA A 138 -20.20 -3.17 19.37
N TRP A 139 -20.37 -3.10 18.04
CA TRP A 139 -20.54 -1.87 17.26
C TRP A 139 -21.76 -2.02 16.36
N ASP A 140 -22.58 -0.97 16.30
CA ASP A 140 -23.69 -0.90 15.35
C ASP A 140 -23.16 -0.63 13.94
N ARG A 141 -22.04 0.10 13.83
CA ARG A 141 -21.37 0.42 12.57
C ARG A 141 -19.85 0.45 12.71
N ILE A 142 -19.17 0.10 11.63
CA ILE A 142 -17.73 0.18 11.48
C ILE A 142 -17.41 0.98 10.21
N VAL A 143 -16.67 2.07 10.37
CA VAL A 143 -16.14 2.90 9.29
C VAL A 143 -14.64 2.65 9.20
N VAL A 144 -14.17 2.21 8.03
CA VAL A 144 -12.78 1.83 7.77
C VAL A 144 -12.13 2.87 6.86
N ASP A 145 -11.17 3.63 7.38
CA ASP A 145 -10.23 4.40 6.56
C ASP A 145 -9.16 3.45 6.03
N THR A 146 -9.23 3.11 4.75
CA THR A 146 -8.40 2.03 4.20
C THR A 146 -6.97 2.49 3.94
N ALA A 147 -6.07 1.51 3.89
CA ALA A 147 -4.79 1.66 3.23
C ALA A 147 -4.95 2.11 1.75
N PRO A 148 -3.89 2.63 1.10
CA PRO A 148 -3.92 2.98 -0.32
C PRO A 148 -4.35 1.80 -1.21
N THR A 149 -5.00 2.09 -2.33
CA THR A 149 -5.60 1.13 -3.28
C THR A 149 -4.85 -0.19 -3.47
N ALA A 150 -3.55 -0.16 -3.79
CA ALA A 150 -2.79 -1.38 -4.04
C ALA A 150 -2.67 -2.29 -2.80
N GLN A 151 -2.49 -1.69 -1.62
CA GLN A 151 -2.44 -2.43 -0.36
C GLN A 151 -3.82 -2.98 0.01
N MET A 152 -4.90 -2.21 -0.22
CA MET A 152 -6.27 -2.71 0.03
C MET A 152 -6.64 -3.88 -0.89
N LEU A 153 -6.25 -3.85 -2.16
CA LEU A 153 -6.47 -5.00 -3.06
C LEU A 153 -5.70 -6.24 -2.58
N ARG A 154 -4.44 -6.07 -2.14
CA ARG A 154 -3.67 -7.17 -1.53
C ARG A 154 -4.36 -7.74 -0.29
N ILE A 155 -4.84 -6.86 0.60
CA ILE A 155 -5.65 -7.26 1.77
C ILE A 155 -6.84 -8.11 1.31
N LEU A 156 -7.61 -7.66 0.32
CA LEU A 156 -8.80 -8.37 -0.16
C LEU A 156 -8.49 -9.71 -0.86
N ASP A 157 -7.31 -9.85 -1.47
CA ASP A 157 -6.85 -11.08 -2.12
C ASP A 157 -6.16 -12.06 -1.14
N LEU A 158 -5.75 -11.58 0.04
CA LEU A 158 -5.01 -12.34 1.06
C LEU A 158 -5.73 -13.60 1.57
N PRO A 159 -7.06 -13.65 1.75
CA PRO A 159 -7.76 -14.88 2.13
C PRO A 159 -7.43 -16.08 1.23
N ALA A 160 -7.34 -15.86 -0.09
CA ALA A 160 -7.02 -16.93 -1.04
C ALA A 160 -5.54 -17.36 -0.94
N GLY A 161 -4.64 -16.40 -0.72
CA GLY A 161 -3.21 -16.67 -0.51
C GLY A 161 -2.94 -17.43 0.79
N LEU A 162 -3.53 -16.97 1.89
CA LEU A 162 -3.40 -17.62 3.20
C LEU A 162 -4.02 -19.01 3.19
N ARG A 163 -5.14 -19.25 2.51
CA ARG A 163 -5.70 -20.59 2.32
C ARG A 163 -4.72 -21.54 1.62
N LYS A 164 -4.06 -21.09 0.56
CA LYS A 164 -3.05 -21.90 -0.15
C LYS A 164 -1.88 -22.22 0.78
N PHE A 165 -1.40 -21.24 1.53
CA PHE A 165 -0.34 -21.42 2.53
C PHE A 165 -0.75 -22.42 3.62
N LEU A 166 -1.94 -22.27 4.22
CA LEU A 166 -2.45 -23.17 5.25
C LEU A 166 -2.79 -24.58 4.72
N GLY A 167 -3.18 -24.69 3.44
CA GLY A 167 -3.41 -25.97 2.79
C GLY A 167 -2.13 -26.82 2.60
N ILE A 168 -0.96 -26.16 2.52
CA ILE A 168 0.36 -26.81 2.44
C ILE A 168 0.76 -27.44 3.78
N VAL A 169 0.29 -26.85 4.89
CA VAL A 169 0.55 -27.29 6.26
C VAL A 169 -0.27 -28.53 6.64
N ARG A 170 -1.29 -28.92 5.87
CA ARG A 170 -2.04 -30.14 6.12
C ARG A 170 -1.17 -31.37 5.84
N PRO A 171 -1.00 -32.31 6.79
CA PRO A 171 -0.47 -33.61 6.46
C PRO A 171 -1.47 -34.28 5.52
N GLN A 172 -1.05 -34.65 4.30
CA GLN A 172 -1.84 -35.57 3.49
C GLN A 172 -1.84 -36.93 4.19
N THR A 173 -2.83 -37.18 5.03
CA THR A 173 -3.16 -38.52 5.48
C THR A 173 -3.68 -39.28 4.26
N LYS A 174 -2.79 -40.03 3.61
CA LYS A 174 -3.19 -41.06 2.64
C LYS A 174 -4.02 -42.10 3.38
N THR A 175 -5.34 -41.88 3.44
CA THR A 175 -6.29 -42.98 3.57
C THR A 175 -6.90 -43.23 2.21
N ALA A 176 -6.55 -44.39 1.67
CA ALA A 176 -7.17 -44.96 0.48
C ALA A 176 -8.69 -45.08 0.71
N GLY A 177 -9.49 -44.64 -0.27
CA GLY A 177 -10.92 -44.95 -0.31
C GLY A 177 -11.78 -43.84 -0.89
N LYS A 178 -12.28 -44.06 -2.11
CA LYS A 178 -13.33 -43.28 -2.79
C LYS A 178 -14.59 -43.12 -1.92
N ALA A 179 -15.19 -41.93 -1.85
CA ALA A 179 -16.66 -41.71 -1.97
C ALA A 179 -17.01 -40.20 -2.09
N PRO A 180 -18.18 -39.83 -2.66
CA PRO A 180 -18.38 -38.57 -3.40
C PRO A 180 -18.96 -37.41 -2.60
N ALA A 181 -18.88 -36.22 -3.21
CA ALA A 181 -19.37 -34.93 -2.73
C ALA A 181 -20.78 -34.98 -2.10
N ALA A 182 -20.86 -34.63 -0.81
CA ALA A 182 -22.10 -34.36 -0.12
C ALA A 182 -22.43 -32.86 -0.19
N LYS A 183 -23.54 -32.53 -0.87
CA LYS A 183 -24.19 -31.21 -0.84
C LYS A 183 -24.64 -30.93 0.60
N VAL A 184 -24.11 -29.86 1.21
CA VAL A 184 -24.59 -29.37 2.51
C VAL A 184 -25.85 -28.54 2.28
N ALA A 185 -27.00 -29.13 2.57
CA ALA A 185 -28.26 -28.41 2.75
C ALA A 185 -28.32 -27.88 4.19
N ILE A 186 -28.39 -26.56 4.34
CA ILE A 186 -28.58 -25.88 5.63
C ILE A 186 -30.06 -25.95 5.99
N LYS A 187 -30.42 -26.63 7.09
CA LYS A 187 -31.72 -26.49 7.76
C LYS A 187 -31.54 -25.69 9.05
N ALA A 188 -32.41 -24.68 9.22
CA ALA A 188 -32.50 -23.78 10.36
C ALA A 188 -32.88 -24.49 11.67
N PRO A 189 -32.59 -23.91 12.85
CA PRO A 189 -32.78 -24.60 14.13
C PRO A 189 -34.22 -24.49 14.61
N ALA A 190 -34.77 -25.61 15.09
CA ALA A 190 -35.98 -25.65 15.89
C ALA A 190 -35.63 -26.16 17.31
N LYS A 191 -36.25 -25.49 18.27
CA LYS A 191 -36.15 -25.57 19.73
C LYS A 191 -36.18 -27.01 20.28
N THR A 192 -35.35 -27.30 21.28
CA THR A 192 -35.52 -28.44 22.18
C THR A 192 -35.90 -27.98 23.57
N SER A 193 -37.08 -28.40 24.01
CA SER A 193 -37.49 -28.48 25.41
C SER A 193 -36.96 -29.77 26.03
N ALA A 194 -36.56 -29.64 27.30
CA ALA A 194 -36.00 -30.67 28.15
C ALA A 194 -36.88 -31.92 28.37
N LYS A 195 -36.23 -33.06 28.61
CA LYS A 195 -36.65 -34.03 29.64
C LYS A 195 -35.51 -34.96 30.06
N VAL A 196 -35.46 -35.19 31.36
CA VAL A 196 -34.49 -35.95 32.16
C VAL A 196 -35.00 -37.39 32.39
N ALA A 197 -34.06 -38.27 32.76
CA ALA A 197 -34.16 -39.60 33.39
C ALA A 197 -33.79 -40.76 32.44
N GLY A 198 -32.90 -41.70 32.74
CA GLY A 198 -32.08 -41.99 33.91
C GLY A 198 -31.84 -43.51 33.99
N LYS A 199 -30.59 -43.98 34.17
CA LYS A 199 -30.25 -45.18 34.98
C LYS A 199 -28.76 -45.52 34.95
N LYS A 200 -28.32 -46.02 36.11
CA LYS A 200 -26.97 -46.42 36.53
C LYS A 200 -26.42 -47.65 35.79
N GLY A 201 -25.10 -47.69 35.63
CA GLY A 201 -24.30 -48.90 35.41
C GLY A 201 -22.81 -48.56 35.52
N ALA A 202 -22.15 -49.07 36.54
CA ALA A 202 -20.73 -48.84 36.83
C ALA A 202 -19.84 -49.79 36.01
N ASN A 203 -18.71 -49.29 35.50
CA ASN A 203 -17.40 -49.93 35.64
C ASN A 203 -16.27 -49.03 35.12
N ALA A 204 -15.19 -49.00 35.88
CA ALA A 204 -13.96 -48.29 35.61
C ALA A 204 -13.15 -48.97 34.49
N ALA A 205 -12.64 -48.19 33.55
CA ALA A 205 -11.47 -48.53 32.72
C ALA A 205 -10.96 -47.27 32.00
N ALA A 206 -9.67 -46.97 32.22
CA ALA A 206 -8.75 -46.19 31.40
C ALA A 206 -9.30 -44.96 30.65
N GLU A 207 -8.88 -43.76 31.10
CA GLU A 207 -8.91 -42.53 30.30
C GLU A 207 -8.05 -42.70 29.04
N SER A 208 -8.65 -43.25 27.98
CA SER A 208 -8.22 -42.94 26.62
C SER A 208 -8.68 -41.53 26.31
N ALA A 209 -7.74 -40.59 26.28
CA ALA A 209 -7.95 -39.26 25.73
C ALA A 209 -8.72 -39.37 24.40
N PRO A 210 -9.82 -38.62 24.18
CA PRO A 210 -10.56 -38.72 22.94
C PRO A 210 -9.70 -38.16 21.81
N ALA A 211 -9.24 -39.06 20.95
CA ALA A 211 -8.76 -38.76 19.61
C ALA A 211 -9.94 -38.21 18.79
N ALA A 212 -10.23 -36.92 18.95
CA ALA A 212 -11.27 -36.21 18.22
C ALA A 212 -10.97 -34.70 18.17
N ALA A 213 -9.90 -34.31 17.47
CA ALA A 213 -9.70 -32.92 17.03
C ALA A 213 -8.71 -32.80 15.86
N GLU A 214 -8.73 -33.71 14.88
CA GLU A 214 -7.79 -33.66 13.73
C GLU A 214 -8.16 -32.61 12.65
N GLY A 215 -9.09 -31.67 12.93
CA GLY A 215 -9.46 -30.55 12.05
C GLY A 215 -9.41 -29.16 12.69
N GLY A 216 -8.73 -29.00 13.83
CA GLY A 216 -9.17 -28.08 14.89
C GLY A 216 -9.06 -26.56 14.74
N PHE A 217 -8.21 -25.98 13.88
CA PHE A 217 -7.93 -24.52 13.95
C PHE A 217 -7.70 -23.83 12.60
N LEU A 218 -6.90 -24.40 11.71
CA LEU A 218 -6.64 -23.80 10.39
C LEU A 218 -7.91 -23.76 9.53
N ASP A 219 -8.80 -24.73 9.73
CA ASP A 219 -10.09 -24.81 9.07
C ASP A 219 -11.07 -23.76 9.62
N GLU A 220 -10.97 -23.45 10.90
CA GLU A 220 -11.71 -22.36 11.54
C GLU A 220 -11.28 -21.01 10.97
N VAL A 221 -9.96 -20.76 10.87
CA VAL A 221 -9.40 -19.53 10.30
C VAL A 221 -9.80 -19.40 8.83
N GLY A 222 -9.71 -20.48 8.05
CA GLY A 222 -10.19 -20.52 6.67
C GLY A 222 -11.68 -20.16 6.55
N ALA A 223 -12.52 -20.78 7.38
CA ALA A 223 -13.96 -20.51 7.39
C ALA A 223 -14.31 -19.07 7.82
N ARG A 224 -13.57 -18.50 8.79
CA ARG A 224 -13.72 -17.09 9.21
C ARG A 224 -13.46 -16.13 8.05
N LEU A 225 -12.41 -16.39 7.27
CA LEU A 225 -12.06 -15.57 6.11
C LEU A 225 -13.08 -15.70 4.96
N GLU A 226 -13.64 -16.88 4.74
CA GLU A 226 -14.73 -17.07 3.76
C GLU A 226 -15.99 -16.29 4.17
N ARG A 227 -16.37 -16.35 5.45
CA ARG A 227 -17.49 -15.54 5.98
C ARG A 227 -17.25 -14.05 5.81
N LEU A 228 -16.03 -13.58 6.08
CA LEU A 228 -15.65 -12.18 5.84
C LEU A 228 -15.83 -11.82 4.37
N GLN A 229 -15.31 -12.63 3.44
CA GLN A 229 -15.45 -12.35 2.01
C GLN A 229 -16.92 -12.28 1.57
N ALA A 230 -17.77 -13.16 2.07
CA ALA A 230 -19.21 -13.11 1.81
C ALA A 230 -19.84 -11.82 2.37
N PHE A 231 -19.49 -11.45 3.60
CA PHE A 231 -19.98 -10.23 4.26
C PHE A 231 -19.56 -8.96 3.52
N LEU A 232 -18.31 -8.89 3.04
CA LEU A 232 -17.79 -7.75 2.26
C LEU A 232 -18.52 -7.57 0.91
N LYS A 233 -19.07 -8.65 0.34
CA LYS A 233 -19.79 -8.63 -0.94
C LYS A 233 -21.29 -8.36 -0.77
N ASP A 234 -21.83 -8.42 0.44
CA ASP A 234 -23.25 -8.16 0.70
C ASP A 234 -23.55 -6.65 0.66
N PRO A 235 -24.33 -6.15 -0.34
CA PRO A 235 -24.67 -4.72 -0.46
C PRO A 235 -25.60 -4.21 0.65
N ALA A 236 -26.27 -5.11 1.39
CA ALA A 236 -27.12 -4.74 2.53
C ALA A 236 -26.29 -4.46 3.79
N SER A 237 -25.11 -5.08 3.91
CA SER A 237 -24.23 -4.98 5.08
C SER A 237 -23.00 -4.11 4.85
N THR A 238 -22.49 -4.05 3.62
CA THR A 238 -21.23 -3.39 3.28
C THR A 238 -21.39 -2.31 2.20
N SER A 239 -20.63 -1.22 2.33
CA SER A 239 -20.49 -0.16 1.33
C SER A 239 -19.03 0.20 1.08
N PHE A 240 -18.69 0.44 -0.19
CA PHE A 240 -17.42 1.04 -0.59
C PHE A 240 -17.66 2.48 -1.10
N HIS A 241 -16.98 3.44 -0.47
CA HIS A 241 -16.95 4.85 -0.79
C HIS A 241 -15.60 5.16 -1.45
N LEU A 242 -15.60 5.37 -2.77
CA LEU A 242 -14.38 5.57 -3.53
C LEU A 242 -14.00 7.05 -3.61
N ILE A 243 -12.82 7.39 -3.10
CA ILE A 243 -12.34 8.77 -3.04
C ILE A 243 -11.34 9.02 -4.16
N ALA A 244 -11.60 10.04 -4.96
CA ALA A 244 -10.84 10.37 -6.17
C ALA A 244 -10.37 11.83 -6.16
N LEU A 245 -9.36 12.11 -6.98
CA LEU A 245 -8.99 13.47 -7.40
C LEU A 245 -9.23 13.60 -8.91
N ALA A 246 -9.68 14.77 -9.34
CA ALA A 246 -9.91 15.08 -10.74
C ALA A 246 -8.61 15.45 -11.48
N GLU A 247 -7.69 14.48 -11.58
CA GLU A 247 -6.40 14.61 -12.27
C GLU A 247 -6.15 13.36 -13.13
N PRO A 248 -5.34 13.42 -14.21
CA PRO A 248 -5.18 12.30 -15.15
C PRO A 248 -4.82 10.96 -14.50
N VAL A 249 -3.71 10.91 -13.75
CA VAL A 249 -3.23 9.66 -13.13
C VAL A 249 -4.13 9.19 -11.98
N PRO A 250 -4.54 10.05 -11.01
CA PRO A 250 -5.50 9.65 -9.98
C PRO A 250 -6.86 9.16 -10.52
N GLU A 251 -7.38 9.80 -11.57
CA GLU A 251 -8.64 9.39 -12.23
C GLU A 251 -8.50 8.01 -12.87
N ALA A 252 -7.45 7.79 -13.68
CA ALA A 252 -7.20 6.49 -14.32
C ALA A 252 -7.05 5.36 -13.29
N GLN A 253 -6.33 5.61 -12.19
CA GLN A 253 -6.17 4.65 -11.10
C GLN A 253 -7.50 4.36 -10.38
N THR A 254 -8.35 5.38 -10.19
CA THR A 254 -9.68 5.20 -9.59
C THR A 254 -10.56 4.35 -10.50
N ARG A 255 -10.54 4.57 -11.83
CA ARG A 255 -11.30 3.75 -12.78
C ARG A 255 -10.84 2.29 -12.78
N MET A 256 -9.54 2.04 -12.79
CA MET A 256 -9.00 0.68 -12.67
C MET A 256 -9.45 0.03 -11.36
N TYR A 257 -9.40 0.78 -10.26
CA TYR A 257 -9.80 0.24 -8.96
C TYR A 257 -11.29 -0.06 -8.89
N PHE A 258 -12.12 0.84 -9.42
CA PHE A 258 -13.56 0.65 -9.56
C PHE A 258 -13.86 -0.65 -10.33
N ALA A 259 -13.25 -0.84 -11.51
CA ALA A 259 -13.41 -2.06 -12.29
C ALA A 259 -13.03 -3.31 -11.49
N LYS A 260 -11.87 -3.30 -10.81
CA LYS A 260 -11.41 -4.44 -9.99
C LYS A 260 -12.31 -4.77 -8.81
N LEU A 261 -12.97 -3.77 -8.20
CA LEU A 261 -13.93 -3.98 -7.12
C LEU A 261 -15.25 -4.57 -7.66
N MET A 262 -15.74 -4.02 -8.77
CA MET A 262 -16.97 -4.49 -9.42
C MET A 262 -16.81 -5.93 -9.94
N GLU A 263 -15.69 -6.26 -10.57
CA GLU A 263 -15.35 -7.63 -11.01
C GLU A 263 -15.37 -8.65 -9.85
N ARG A 264 -15.05 -8.20 -8.62
CA ARG A 264 -15.06 -9.05 -7.42
C ARG A 264 -16.41 -9.11 -6.71
N GLY A 265 -17.38 -8.31 -7.16
CA GLY A 265 -18.71 -8.19 -6.56
C GLY A 265 -18.75 -7.35 -5.29
N PHE A 266 -17.82 -6.41 -5.10
CA PHE A 266 -17.85 -5.50 -3.95
C PHE A 266 -18.79 -4.31 -4.21
N PRO A 267 -19.65 -3.93 -3.24
CA PRO A 267 -20.70 -2.93 -3.44
C PRO A 267 -20.13 -1.49 -3.37
N VAL A 268 -19.75 -0.93 -4.52
CA VAL A 268 -19.40 0.49 -4.62
C VAL A 268 -20.67 1.34 -4.61
N CYS A 269 -20.85 2.14 -3.56
CA CYS A 269 -22.08 2.92 -3.36
C CYS A 269 -21.94 4.37 -3.85
N GLU A 270 -20.74 4.93 -3.79
CA GLU A 270 -20.48 6.28 -4.25
C GLU A 270 -19.02 6.52 -4.65
N LEU A 271 -18.85 7.53 -5.50
CA LEU A 271 -17.58 8.14 -5.87
C LEU A 271 -17.54 9.57 -5.35
N VAL A 272 -16.58 9.89 -4.49
CA VAL A 272 -16.38 11.23 -3.95
C VAL A 272 -15.15 11.84 -4.62
N VAL A 273 -15.37 12.83 -5.48
CA VAL A 273 -14.29 13.59 -6.11
C VAL A 273 -13.92 14.77 -5.22
N ASN A 274 -12.79 14.65 -4.55
CA ASN A 274 -12.30 15.64 -3.59
C ASN A 274 -11.45 16.71 -4.26
N GLN A 275 -11.26 17.84 -3.57
CA GLN A 275 -10.41 18.96 -3.96
C GLN A 275 -10.78 19.59 -5.33
N VAL A 276 -12.08 19.71 -5.62
CA VAL A 276 -12.59 20.37 -6.82
C VAL A 276 -12.52 21.89 -6.65
N GLU A 277 -11.95 22.60 -7.62
CA GLU A 277 -11.98 24.06 -7.64
C GLU A 277 -13.40 24.52 -8.01
N ASP A 278 -13.92 25.52 -7.30
CA ASP A 278 -15.23 26.12 -7.61
C ASP A 278 -15.12 27.14 -8.77
N ARG A 279 -16.26 27.74 -9.13
CA ARG A 279 -16.38 28.71 -10.24
C ARG A 279 -15.73 30.07 -9.93
N SER A 280 -15.32 30.32 -8.70
CA SER A 280 -14.77 31.61 -8.25
C SER A 280 -13.24 31.65 -8.30
N GLY A 281 -12.69 32.86 -8.29
CA GLY A 281 -11.25 33.10 -8.21
C GLY A 281 -10.64 33.61 -9.52
N CYS A 282 -9.31 33.66 -9.54
CA CYS A 282 -8.55 34.24 -10.66
C CYS A 282 -8.47 33.31 -11.88
N PRO A 283 -7.94 33.77 -13.03
CA PRO A 283 -7.77 32.93 -14.23
C PRO A 283 -7.02 31.62 -13.98
N ALA A 284 -6.07 31.58 -13.04
CA ALA A 284 -5.39 30.34 -12.66
C ALA A 284 -6.31 29.36 -11.89
N CYS A 285 -7.23 29.85 -11.06
CA CYS A 285 -8.26 29.01 -10.42
C CYS A 285 -9.20 28.42 -11.47
N GLN A 286 -9.68 29.26 -12.38
CA GLN A 286 -10.55 28.83 -13.49
C GLN A 286 -9.84 27.83 -14.41
N GLY A 287 -8.55 28.06 -14.71
CA GLY A 287 -7.73 27.12 -15.47
C GLY A 287 -7.59 25.76 -14.80
N ARG A 288 -7.34 25.72 -13.48
CA ARG A 288 -7.33 24.45 -12.71
C ARG A 288 -8.68 23.76 -12.72
N ARG A 289 -9.77 24.50 -12.54
CA ARG A 289 -11.14 23.95 -12.66
C ARG A 289 -11.39 23.36 -14.05
N GLY A 290 -11.05 24.09 -15.11
CA GLY A 290 -11.18 23.60 -16.49
C GLY A 290 -10.42 22.29 -16.74
N LEU A 291 -9.25 22.13 -16.14
CA LEU A 291 -8.48 20.88 -16.20
C LEU A 291 -9.14 19.73 -15.43
N GLN A 292 -9.90 20.00 -14.37
CA GLN A 292 -10.62 18.98 -13.61
C GLN A 292 -11.88 18.50 -14.34
N ALA A 293 -12.55 19.36 -15.11
CA ALA A 293 -13.81 19.08 -15.81
C ALA A 293 -13.84 17.74 -16.58
N PRO A 294 -12.88 17.42 -17.48
CA PRO A 294 -12.92 16.15 -18.21
C PRO A 294 -12.79 14.93 -17.30
N HIS A 295 -12.02 15.02 -16.22
CA HIS A 295 -11.82 13.91 -15.28
C HIS A 295 -13.05 13.69 -14.40
N VAL A 296 -13.71 14.76 -13.95
CA VAL A 296 -14.99 14.66 -13.24
C VAL A 296 -16.05 13.99 -14.12
N ARG A 297 -16.15 14.35 -15.39
CA ARG A 297 -17.08 13.70 -16.34
C ARG A 297 -16.78 12.22 -16.53
N LYS A 298 -15.51 11.83 -16.68
CA LYS A 298 -15.12 10.42 -16.79
C LYS A 298 -15.51 9.63 -15.55
N LEU A 299 -15.32 10.19 -14.35
CA LEU A 299 -15.71 9.56 -13.09
C LEU A 299 -17.24 9.47 -12.96
N ALA A 300 -17.97 10.52 -13.34
CA ALA A 300 -19.44 10.53 -13.37
C ALA A 300 -20.03 9.56 -14.39
N GLY A 301 -19.31 9.29 -15.49
CA GLY A 301 -19.71 8.35 -16.53
C GLY A 301 -19.32 6.89 -16.27
N LEU A 302 -18.73 6.56 -15.11
CA LEU A 302 -18.29 5.19 -14.80
C LEU A 302 -19.45 4.21 -14.67
N ASP A 303 -20.46 4.57 -13.87
CA ASP A 303 -21.67 3.78 -13.65
C ASP A 303 -22.81 4.72 -13.24
N LYS A 304 -23.95 4.62 -13.92
CA LYS A 304 -25.13 5.47 -13.67
C LYS A 304 -25.79 5.18 -12.32
N ASN A 305 -25.56 3.99 -11.76
CA ASN A 305 -26.11 3.58 -10.46
C ASN A 305 -25.26 4.05 -9.28
N VAL A 306 -24.03 4.53 -9.54
CA VAL A 306 -23.11 4.99 -8.50
C VAL A 306 -23.19 6.50 -8.40
N ARG A 307 -23.57 6.98 -7.22
CA ARG A 307 -23.67 8.42 -6.97
C ARG A 307 -22.28 9.05 -7.02
N VAL A 308 -22.15 10.18 -7.71
CA VAL A 308 -20.93 11.00 -7.67
C VAL A 308 -21.16 12.25 -6.82
N GLN A 309 -20.28 12.49 -5.86
CA GLN A 309 -20.28 13.69 -5.02
C GLN A 309 -19.00 14.50 -5.25
N LEU A 310 -19.14 15.82 -5.31
CA LEU A 310 -18.02 16.75 -5.47
C LEU A 310 -17.77 17.49 -4.16
N ILE A 311 -16.51 17.61 -3.76
CA ILE A 311 -16.09 18.32 -2.55
C ILE A 311 -15.08 19.40 -2.93
N GLN A 312 -15.29 20.61 -2.42
CA GLN A 312 -14.51 21.79 -2.78
C GLN A 312 -13.09 21.69 -2.22
N LYS A 313 -12.13 22.21 -2.98
CA LYS A 313 -10.79 22.47 -2.50
C LYS A 313 -10.79 23.65 -1.53
N ARG A 314 -10.63 23.36 -0.24
CA ARG A 314 -10.54 24.36 0.83
C ARG A 314 -9.14 25.00 0.89
N GLU A 315 -9.04 26.20 1.44
CA GLU A 315 -7.75 26.85 1.75
C GLU A 315 -7.10 26.20 2.98
N GLU A 316 -7.93 25.86 3.95
CA GLU A 316 -7.57 25.12 5.16
C GLU A 316 -8.37 23.82 5.19
N ALA A 317 -7.66 22.70 5.35
CA ALA A 317 -8.31 21.41 5.48
C ALA A 317 -9.00 21.32 6.85
N PRO A 318 -10.22 20.75 6.95
CA PRO A 318 -10.89 20.57 8.24
C PRO A 318 -10.09 19.58 9.10
N ARG A 319 -9.77 19.99 10.34
CA ARG A 319 -8.98 19.19 11.29
C ARG A 319 -9.46 19.39 12.71
N GLY A 320 -9.24 18.38 13.54
CA GLY A 320 -9.88 18.30 14.84
C GLY A 320 -11.36 17.99 14.70
N LEU A 321 -11.95 17.47 15.77
CA LEU A 321 -13.32 16.98 15.74
C LEU A 321 -14.35 18.08 15.46
N ASP A 322 -14.10 19.31 15.91
CA ASP A 322 -15.04 20.43 15.75
C ASP A 322 -15.18 20.87 14.28
N GLU A 323 -14.06 21.12 13.60
CA GLU A 323 -14.08 21.49 12.17
C GLU A 323 -14.55 20.32 11.30
N LEU A 324 -14.18 19.08 11.64
CA LEU A 324 -14.69 17.90 10.95
C LEU A 324 -16.20 17.73 11.11
N LYS A 325 -16.76 18.09 12.27
CA LYS A 325 -18.20 18.05 12.53
C LYS A 325 -18.94 19.11 11.71
N LYS A 326 -18.41 20.33 11.62
CA LYS A 326 -18.95 21.37 10.72
C LYS A 326 -18.93 20.90 9.27
N PHE A 327 -17.77 20.42 8.81
CA PHE A 327 -17.60 19.87 7.47
C PHE A 327 -18.55 18.69 7.18
N ALA A 328 -18.73 17.78 8.15
CA ALA A 328 -19.64 16.64 8.03
C ALA A 328 -21.09 17.08 7.77
N LYS A 329 -21.57 18.13 8.46
CA LYS A 329 -22.90 18.70 8.26
C LYS A 329 -23.06 19.31 6.88
N GLU A 330 -22.08 20.10 6.45
CA GLU A 330 -22.08 20.73 5.12
C GLU A 330 -22.12 19.66 4.02
N TRP A 331 -21.22 18.67 4.11
CA TRP A 331 -21.13 17.57 3.16
C TRP A 331 -22.44 16.76 3.10
N ALA A 332 -23.05 16.48 4.26
CA ALA A 332 -24.31 15.75 4.34
C ALA A 332 -25.48 16.43 3.61
N THR A 333 -25.46 17.76 3.45
CA THR A 333 -26.52 18.49 2.75
C THR A 333 -26.52 18.26 1.24
N GLY A 334 -25.38 17.87 0.65
CA GLY A 334 -25.18 17.76 -0.79
C GLY A 334 -25.23 19.09 -1.56
N LYS A 335 -25.41 20.24 -0.89
CA LYS A 335 -25.47 21.57 -1.53
C LYS A 335 -24.13 21.93 -2.19
N GLU A 336 -23.02 21.63 -1.52
CA GLU A 336 -21.67 21.84 -2.04
C GLU A 336 -21.46 21.10 -3.37
N SER A 337 -21.85 19.83 -3.43
CA SER A 337 -21.72 19.02 -4.65
C SER A 337 -22.48 19.63 -5.83
N ARG A 338 -23.72 20.09 -5.61
CA ARG A 338 -24.53 20.75 -6.66
C ARG A 338 -23.89 22.05 -7.15
N ALA A 339 -23.34 22.85 -6.23
CA ALA A 339 -22.67 24.10 -6.57
C ALA A 339 -21.38 23.89 -7.39
N LEU A 340 -20.75 22.72 -7.28
CA LEU A 340 -19.50 22.39 -7.97
C LEU A 340 -19.71 21.75 -9.35
N GLU A 341 -20.94 21.38 -9.71
CA GLU A 341 -21.25 20.74 -10.99
C GLU A 341 -20.70 21.52 -12.18
N PHE A 342 -20.16 20.77 -13.14
CA PHE A 342 -19.58 21.30 -14.36
C PHE A 342 -20.65 21.40 -15.44
N SER A 343 -20.78 22.56 -16.07
CA SER A 343 -21.56 22.71 -17.30
C SER A 343 -20.88 21.95 -18.46
N ALA A 344 -21.61 21.65 -19.54
CA ALA A 344 -21.04 20.99 -20.72
C ALA A 344 -19.93 21.82 -21.41
N ALA A 345 -20.01 23.15 -21.32
CA ALA A 345 -19.07 24.08 -21.94
C ALA A 345 -17.74 24.22 -21.18
N GLU A 346 -17.69 23.86 -19.89
CA GLU A 346 -16.46 23.95 -19.10
C GLU A 346 -15.41 22.94 -19.59
N GLY A 347 -14.28 23.43 -20.08
CA GLY A 347 -13.22 22.60 -20.62
C GLY A 347 -11.84 23.04 -20.16
N PRO A 348 -10.81 22.23 -20.40
CA PRO A 348 -9.44 22.67 -20.19
C PRO A 348 -9.19 23.95 -21.00
N PRO A 349 -8.53 24.97 -20.44
CA PRO A 349 -8.25 26.18 -21.18
C PRO A 349 -7.38 25.87 -22.41
N ALA A 350 -7.54 26.66 -23.48
CA ALA A 350 -6.61 26.67 -24.62
C ALA A 350 -5.16 26.72 -24.09
N LEU A 351 -4.22 26.04 -24.76
CA LEU A 351 -2.81 25.83 -24.34
C LEU A 351 -2.18 27.04 -23.61
N VAL A 352 -2.39 27.14 -22.29
CA VAL A 352 -1.69 28.09 -21.44
C VAL A 352 -0.35 27.44 -21.12
N ARG A 353 0.72 27.97 -21.74
CA ARG A 353 2.09 27.58 -21.41
C ARG A 353 2.31 27.78 -19.91
N ALA A 354 3.03 26.86 -19.27
CA ALA A 354 3.47 27.08 -17.90
C ALA A 354 4.18 28.45 -17.83
N PRO A 355 3.89 29.29 -16.83
CA PRO A 355 4.59 30.56 -16.68
C PRO A 355 6.10 30.27 -16.66
N SER A 356 6.86 31.02 -17.46
CA SER A 356 8.31 30.95 -17.44
C SER A 356 8.78 31.46 -16.08
N MET A 357 8.98 30.56 -15.13
CA MET A 357 9.71 30.91 -13.92
C MET A 357 11.14 31.25 -14.34
N PRO A 358 11.73 32.33 -13.83
CA PRO A 358 13.16 32.56 -14.03
C PRO A 358 13.92 31.32 -13.56
N PRO A 359 14.96 30.87 -14.28
CA PRO A 359 15.72 29.70 -13.90
C PRO A 359 16.37 29.96 -12.54
N ILE A 360 15.77 29.43 -11.48
CA ILE A 360 16.42 29.39 -10.18
C ILE A 360 17.40 28.23 -10.25
N ALA A 361 18.64 28.42 -9.79
CA ALA A 361 19.63 27.37 -9.76
C ALA A 361 19.09 26.21 -8.91
N ALA A 362 18.64 25.17 -9.60
CA ALA A 362 17.92 24.10 -8.97
C ALA A 362 18.88 23.34 -8.04
N PRO A 363 18.50 23.06 -6.77
CA PRO A 363 19.45 22.51 -5.79
C PRO A 363 20.11 21.22 -6.31
N PRO A 364 21.38 20.94 -5.96
CA PRO A 364 22.10 19.81 -6.52
C PRO A 364 21.38 18.49 -6.23
N ILE A 365 21.46 17.57 -7.18
CA ILE A 365 21.00 16.19 -7.01
C ILE A 365 22.09 15.45 -6.21
N PRO A 366 21.76 14.58 -5.23
CA PRO A 366 22.77 13.86 -4.47
C PRO A 366 23.82 13.21 -5.37
N PRO A 367 25.12 13.33 -5.06
CA PRO A 367 26.22 12.87 -5.92
C PRO A 367 26.53 11.37 -5.76
N THR A 368 25.50 10.53 -5.64
CA THR A 368 25.63 9.08 -5.43
C THR A 368 25.10 8.27 -6.60
N ARG A 369 25.47 7.00 -6.66
CA ARG A 369 25.10 6.12 -7.77
C ARG A 369 23.62 5.76 -7.77
N LEU A 370 23.04 5.45 -6.60
CA LEU A 370 21.62 5.18 -6.38
C LEU A 370 20.94 6.40 -5.77
N ILE A 371 19.82 6.81 -6.36
CA ILE A 371 19.02 7.93 -5.88
C ILE A 371 17.55 7.52 -5.82
N PHE A 372 17.01 7.41 -4.61
CA PHE A 372 15.63 7.01 -4.37
C PHE A 372 14.73 8.22 -4.16
N PHE A 373 13.63 8.32 -4.92
CA PHE A 373 12.58 9.32 -4.72
C PHE A 373 11.41 8.71 -3.94
N VAL A 374 11.50 8.77 -2.61
CA VAL A 374 10.55 8.10 -1.71
C VAL A 374 9.49 9.06 -1.20
N GLY A 375 8.30 8.57 -0.86
CA GLY A 375 7.23 9.45 -0.39
C GLY A 375 5.87 8.77 -0.42
N GLN A 376 4.86 9.47 0.10
CA GLN A 376 3.49 8.96 0.10
C GLN A 376 2.92 8.82 -1.32
N GLY A 377 1.89 8.00 -1.50
CA GLY A 377 1.22 7.88 -2.79
C GLY A 377 0.67 9.25 -3.26
N GLY A 378 0.87 9.60 -4.54
CA GLY A 378 0.27 10.80 -5.14
C GLY A 378 1.03 12.12 -4.94
N VAL A 379 2.16 12.13 -4.24
CA VAL A 379 2.99 13.35 -4.03
C VAL A 379 3.81 13.79 -5.25
N GLY A 380 3.87 12.96 -6.31
CA GLY A 380 4.57 13.25 -7.56
C GLY A 380 6.00 12.71 -7.65
N LYS A 381 6.30 11.60 -6.96
CA LYS A 381 7.61 10.92 -6.95
C LYS A 381 8.13 10.65 -8.38
N SER A 382 7.32 10.03 -9.22
CA SER A 382 7.66 9.69 -10.61
C SER A 382 8.05 10.90 -11.44
N SER A 383 7.32 12.01 -11.31
CA SER A 383 7.66 13.27 -11.99
C SER A 383 8.98 13.86 -11.47
N CYS A 384 9.21 13.82 -10.16
CA CYS A 384 10.48 14.30 -9.57
C CYS A 384 11.66 13.42 -9.97
N ALA A 385 11.50 12.10 -9.95
CA ALA A 385 12.49 11.11 -10.36
C ALA A 385 12.83 11.26 -11.85
N ALA A 386 11.83 11.35 -12.73
CA ALA A 386 12.03 11.55 -14.16
C ALA A 386 12.72 12.90 -14.47
N ALA A 387 12.30 13.98 -13.80
CA ALA A 387 12.91 15.30 -13.97
C ALA A 387 14.39 15.34 -13.52
N ALA A 388 14.71 14.62 -12.44
CA ALA A 388 16.09 14.41 -11.99
C ALA A 388 16.89 13.57 -13.00
N ALA A 389 16.33 12.44 -13.47
CA ALA A 389 17.00 11.54 -14.41
C ALA A 389 17.31 12.20 -15.76
N VAL A 390 16.38 12.98 -16.31
CA VAL A 390 16.60 13.78 -17.54
C VAL A 390 17.77 14.75 -17.34
N THR A 391 17.80 15.46 -16.21
CA THR A 391 18.84 16.45 -15.92
C THR A 391 20.21 15.82 -15.67
N LEU A 392 20.25 14.67 -14.96
CA LEU A 392 21.47 13.90 -14.76
C LEU A 392 22.00 13.37 -16.10
N THR A 393 21.12 12.93 -17.00
CA THR A 393 21.52 12.43 -18.32
C THR A 393 22.26 13.49 -19.13
N GLU A 394 21.70 14.71 -19.16
CA GLU A 394 22.31 15.83 -19.88
C GLU A 394 23.64 16.28 -19.28
N LYS A 395 23.79 16.23 -17.95
CA LYS A 395 24.96 16.77 -17.25
C LYS A 395 26.08 15.77 -17.05
N GLU A 396 25.73 14.49 -16.87
CA GLU A 396 26.67 13.51 -16.32
C GLU A 396 26.88 12.30 -17.22
N GLY A 397 26.00 12.02 -18.18
CA GLY A 397 26.09 10.86 -19.06
C GLY A 397 25.00 9.81 -18.79
N PRO A 398 25.23 8.52 -19.05
CA PRO A 398 24.17 7.50 -19.01
C PRO A 398 23.49 7.35 -17.65
N VAL A 399 22.16 7.36 -17.65
CA VAL A 399 21.30 7.19 -16.46
C VAL A 399 20.26 6.11 -16.72
N LEU A 400 20.03 5.28 -15.72
CA LEU A 400 18.90 4.36 -15.69
C LEU A 400 17.83 4.87 -14.71
N LEU A 401 16.59 4.99 -15.16
CA LEU A 401 15.41 5.29 -14.35
C LEU A 401 14.57 4.02 -14.19
N ILE A 402 14.51 3.46 -12.99
CA ILE A 402 13.73 2.25 -12.69
C ILE A 402 12.50 2.65 -11.88
N SER A 403 11.31 2.24 -12.33
CA SER A 403 10.12 2.23 -11.47
C SER A 403 9.84 0.85 -10.93
N THR A 404 9.62 0.79 -9.62
CA THR A 404 9.11 -0.40 -8.92
C THR A 404 7.64 -0.20 -8.50
N ASP A 405 7.02 0.90 -8.93
CA ASP A 405 5.61 1.19 -8.65
C ASP A 405 4.72 0.39 -9.61
N PRO A 406 3.87 -0.52 -9.12
CA PRO A 406 2.98 -1.33 -9.96
C PRO A 406 1.93 -0.49 -10.70
N ALA A 407 1.83 0.81 -10.39
CA ALA A 407 0.91 1.69 -11.06
C ALA A 407 1.43 2.27 -12.40
N HIS A 408 2.66 1.93 -12.82
CA HIS A 408 3.24 2.24 -14.13
C HIS A 408 3.09 3.71 -14.57
N SER A 409 3.47 4.65 -13.70
CA SER A 409 3.34 6.08 -13.97
C SER A 409 4.51 6.70 -14.75
N LEU A 410 5.61 6.00 -14.98
CA LEU A 410 6.73 6.56 -15.75
C LEU A 410 6.41 6.63 -17.24
N SER A 411 5.67 5.66 -17.77
CA SER A 411 5.24 5.68 -19.18
C SER A 411 4.47 6.97 -19.52
N ASP A 412 3.55 7.38 -18.63
CA ASP A 412 2.79 8.62 -18.76
C ASP A 412 3.67 9.87 -18.60
N VAL A 413 4.56 9.87 -17.60
CA VAL A 413 5.45 11.01 -17.29
C VAL A 413 6.47 11.24 -18.40
N LEU A 414 7.05 10.18 -18.96
CA LEU A 414 8.05 10.28 -20.03
C LEU A 414 7.41 10.37 -21.43
N GLN A 415 6.10 10.13 -21.55
CA GLN A 415 5.39 10.00 -22.83
C GLN A 415 6.05 8.97 -23.76
N SER A 416 6.50 7.86 -23.15
CA SER A 416 7.16 6.76 -23.83
C SER A 416 6.57 5.46 -23.33
N ARG A 417 6.30 4.51 -24.23
CA ARG A 417 5.83 3.18 -23.82
C ARG A 417 7.00 2.44 -23.18
N LEU A 418 6.94 2.22 -21.87
CA LEU A 418 7.93 1.44 -21.13
C LEU A 418 7.40 0.04 -20.86
N THR A 419 8.33 -0.87 -20.61
CA THR A 419 8.07 -2.26 -20.22
C THR A 419 9.11 -2.68 -19.18
N ASP A 420 9.08 -3.95 -18.79
CA ASP A 420 10.11 -4.54 -17.93
C ASP A 420 11.45 -4.81 -18.67
N THR A 421 11.67 -4.14 -19.79
CA THR A 421 12.95 -4.13 -20.51
C THR A 421 13.52 -2.73 -20.55
N GLU A 422 14.83 -2.61 -20.34
CA GLU A 422 15.55 -1.33 -20.40
C GLU A 422 15.34 -0.68 -21.77
N THR A 423 14.61 0.43 -21.80
CA THR A 423 14.25 1.11 -23.03
C THR A 423 14.85 2.51 -23.04
N GLN A 424 15.58 2.86 -24.09
CA GLN A 424 16.08 4.23 -24.25
C GLN A 424 14.91 5.19 -24.45
N VAL A 425 14.86 6.25 -23.64
CA VAL A 425 13.82 7.28 -23.74
C VAL A 425 14.04 8.12 -25.00
N LYS A 426 13.02 8.15 -25.86
CA LYS A 426 13.05 8.91 -27.12
C LYS A 426 13.42 10.38 -26.89
N GLY A 427 14.35 10.90 -27.69
CA GLY A 427 14.81 12.29 -27.58
C GLY A 427 15.95 12.51 -26.58
N THR A 428 16.49 11.44 -25.98
CA THR A 428 17.68 11.50 -25.12
C THR A 428 18.82 10.64 -25.68
N LYS A 429 20.05 11.01 -25.36
CA LYS A 429 21.24 10.16 -25.54
C LYS A 429 21.70 9.71 -24.16
N GLY A 430 21.29 8.51 -23.76
CA GLY A 430 21.75 7.89 -22.50
C GLY A 430 20.75 7.83 -21.34
N LEU A 431 19.50 8.30 -21.49
CA LEU A 431 18.47 8.02 -20.49
C LEU A 431 17.77 6.72 -20.88
N TYR A 432 17.89 5.71 -20.02
CA TYR A 432 17.17 4.45 -20.14
C TYR A 432 16.12 4.40 -19.04
N ALA A 433 14.96 3.84 -19.34
CA ALA A 433 13.89 3.66 -18.37
C ALA A 433 13.34 2.23 -18.41
N ARG A 434 12.94 1.73 -17.25
CA ARG A 434 12.36 0.39 -17.08
C ARG A 434 11.24 0.45 -16.04
N GLU A 435 10.09 -0.12 -16.38
CA GLU A 435 8.97 -0.30 -15.46
C GLU A 435 8.86 -1.79 -15.12
N LEU A 436 9.19 -2.15 -13.88
CA LEU A 436 9.23 -3.55 -13.48
C LEU A 436 7.84 -4.15 -13.40
N ASP A 437 7.63 -5.30 -14.04
CA ASP A 437 6.48 -6.15 -13.76
C ASP A 437 6.88 -7.19 -12.70
N VAL A 438 6.80 -6.73 -11.45
CA VAL A 438 7.16 -7.49 -10.26
C VAL A 438 6.41 -8.84 -10.20
N GLN A 439 5.14 -8.85 -10.61
CA GLN A 439 4.29 -10.03 -10.56
C GLN A 439 4.64 -11.04 -11.66
N ALA A 440 4.81 -10.58 -12.90
CA ALA A 440 5.24 -11.45 -13.99
C ALA A 440 6.64 -12.02 -13.76
N TRP A 441 7.57 -11.20 -13.25
CA TRP A 441 8.93 -11.64 -12.92
C TRP A 441 8.91 -12.77 -11.90
N PHE A 442 8.18 -12.58 -10.79
CA PHE A 442 8.12 -13.57 -9.71
C PHE A 442 7.38 -14.84 -10.13
N GLY A 443 6.28 -14.71 -10.87
CA GLY A 443 5.56 -15.85 -11.44
C GLY A 443 6.45 -16.67 -12.38
N GLY A 444 7.25 -15.99 -13.21
CA GLY A 444 8.24 -16.62 -14.08
C GLY A 444 9.36 -17.33 -13.30
N LEU A 445 9.90 -16.70 -12.25
CA LEU A 445 10.91 -17.31 -11.38
C LEU A 445 10.39 -18.59 -10.74
N ARG A 446 9.21 -18.53 -10.11
CA ARG A 446 8.57 -19.69 -9.47
C ARG A 446 8.33 -20.82 -10.47
N LYS A 447 7.84 -20.49 -11.67
CA LYS A 447 7.62 -21.48 -12.74
C LYS A 447 8.93 -22.18 -13.12
N ARG A 448 10.01 -21.42 -13.37
CA ARG A 448 11.33 -21.99 -13.72
C ARG A 448 11.88 -22.88 -12.60
N TRP A 449 11.81 -22.44 -11.36
CA TRP A 449 12.28 -23.22 -10.21
C TRP A 449 11.49 -24.53 -10.05
N LYS A 450 10.17 -24.47 -10.25
CA LYS A 450 9.30 -25.65 -10.22
C LYS A 450 9.61 -26.64 -11.34
N GLU A 451 9.82 -26.16 -12.56
CA GLU A 451 10.17 -27.04 -13.70
C GLU A 451 11.53 -27.73 -13.47
N LYS A 452 12.54 -27.01 -12.95
CA LYS A 452 13.83 -27.59 -12.55
C LYS A 452 13.67 -28.63 -11.44
N ALA A 453 12.85 -28.32 -10.43
CA ALA A 453 12.50 -29.24 -9.36
C ALA A 453 11.82 -30.51 -9.89
N GLU A 454 10.81 -30.39 -10.75
CA GLU A 454 10.07 -31.54 -11.27
C GLU A 454 10.97 -32.48 -12.08
N LYS A 455 11.81 -31.94 -12.97
CA LYS A 455 12.77 -32.72 -13.76
C LYS A 455 13.75 -33.52 -12.90
N ALA A 456 14.20 -32.98 -11.77
CA ALA A 456 15.14 -33.68 -10.87
C ALA A 456 14.55 -34.95 -10.22
N PHE A 457 13.22 -35.05 -10.15
CA PHE A 457 12.51 -36.20 -9.57
C PHE A 457 11.75 -37.03 -10.62
N GLU A 458 11.91 -36.73 -11.92
CA GLU A 458 11.34 -37.55 -12.99
C GLU A 458 12.03 -38.92 -13.06
N GLY A 459 11.23 -40.00 -13.19
CA GLY A 459 11.74 -41.37 -13.32
C GLY A 459 12.10 -42.08 -12.01
N GLN A 460 12.05 -41.40 -10.86
CA GLN A 460 12.33 -42.04 -9.56
C GLN A 460 11.10 -42.75 -8.99
N LYS A 461 11.27 -44.00 -8.56
CA LYS A 461 10.24 -44.83 -7.90
C LYS A 461 10.61 -45.01 -6.43
N GLY A 462 9.69 -44.68 -5.52
CA GLY A 462 9.87 -44.85 -4.07
C GLY A 462 9.04 -43.83 -3.27
N LEU A 463 8.60 -44.22 -2.07
CA LEU A 463 7.78 -43.35 -1.20
C LEU A 463 8.56 -42.09 -0.76
N GLU A 464 9.87 -42.23 -0.51
CA GLU A 464 10.75 -41.14 -0.10
C GLU A 464 10.94 -40.10 -1.20
N ALA A 465 11.22 -40.51 -2.45
CA ALA A 465 11.36 -39.59 -3.57
C ALA A 465 10.07 -38.82 -3.88
N ALA A 466 8.91 -39.45 -3.71
CA ALA A 466 7.62 -38.79 -3.84
C ALA A 466 7.37 -37.76 -2.72
N SER A 467 7.74 -38.11 -1.48
CA SER A 467 7.67 -37.21 -0.32
C SER A 467 8.61 -36.01 -0.51
N ASP A 468 9.86 -36.24 -0.87
CA ASP A 468 10.88 -35.20 -1.10
C ASP A 468 10.49 -34.24 -2.25
N ARG A 469 9.90 -34.78 -3.32
CA ARG A 469 9.37 -33.97 -4.44
C ARG A 469 8.22 -33.08 -4.00
N GLU A 470 7.26 -33.62 -3.25
CA GLU A 470 6.11 -32.87 -2.74
C GLU A 470 6.56 -31.79 -1.75
N LEU A 471 7.50 -32.14 -0.89
CA LEU A 471 8.16 -31.26 0.05
C LEU A 471 8.87 -30.09 -0.65
N LEU A 472 9.74 -30.35 -1.65
CA LEU A 472 10.43 -29.29 -2.38
C LEU A 472 9.45 -28.38 -3.12
N ARG A 473 8.41 -28.97 -3.73
CA ARG A 473 7.32 -28.22 -4.38
C ARG A 473 6.63 -27.30 -3.37
N ASN A 474 6.37 -27.79 -2.17
CA ASN A 474 5.75 -27.01 -1.10
C ASN A 474 6.64 -25.86 -0.63
N LEU A 475 7.95 -26.06 -0.51
CA LEU A 475 8.89 -24.98 -0.15
C LEU A 475 8.93 -23.87 -1.20
N LEU A 476 8.95 -24.24 -2.49
CA LEU A 476 8.89 -23.30 -3.62
C LEU A 476 7.53 -22.61 -3.74
N ASP A 477 6.45 -23.29 -3.34
CA ASP A 477 5.10 -22.76 -3.33
C ASP A 477 4.81 -21.88 -2.09
N SER A 478 5.61 -22.00 -1.03
CA SER A 478 5.51 -21.29 0.26
C SER A 478 6.31 -19.99 0.31
N ALA A 479 6.50 -19.34 -0.84
CA ALA A 479 7.20 -18.06 -0.87
C ALA A 479 6.46 -17.04 0.02
N PRO A 480 7.15 -16.37 0.97
CA PRO A 480 6.56 -15.34 1.82
C PRO A 480 5.73 -14.33 1.03
N PRO A 481 4.57 -13.87 1.52
CA PRO A 481 3.91 -12.75 0.90
C PRO A 481 4.86 -11.52 0.86
N ALA A 482 4.66 -10.64 -0.12
CA ALA A 482 5.57 -9.54 -0.49
C ALA A 482 6.96 -9.93 -1.04
N ILE A 483 7.30 -11.23 -1.14
CA ILE A 483 8.56 -11.65 -1.77
C ILE A 483 8.60 -11.37 -3.27
N ASP A 484 7.47 -11.06 -3.89
CA ASP A 484 7.41 -10.54 -5.25
C ASP A 484 8.29 -9.29 -5.40
N GLU A 485 8.41 -8.47 -4.35
CA GLU A 485 9.30 -7.30 -4.30
C GLU A 485 10.80 -7.66 -4.46
N LEU A 486 11.21 -8.95 -4.41
CA LEU A 486 12.54 -9.41 -4.83
C LEU A 486 12.87 -9.04 -6.27
N ALA A 487 11.86 -8.96 -7.16
CA ALA A 487 12.08 -8.53 -8.54
C ALA A 487 12.75 -7.15 -8.60
N ALA A 488 12.31 -6.25 -7.73
CA ALA A 488 12.89 -4.92 -7.61
C ALA A 488 14.32 -4.95 -7.09
N LEU A 489 14.60 -5.78 -6.07
CA LEU A 489 15.95 -5.96 -5.55
C LEU A 489 16.89 -6.51 -6.63
N SER A 490 16.47 -7.55 -7.35
CA SER A 490 17.26 -8.16 -8.42
C SER A 490 17.58 -7.13 -9.50
N ALA A 491 16.57 -6.45 -10.03
CA ALA A 491 16.78 -5.47 -11.11
C ALA A 491 17.67 -4.29 -10.71
N LEU A 492 17.53 -3.80 -9.47
CA LEU A 492 18.40 -2.74 -8.95
C LEU A 492 19.84 -3.22 -8.76
N THR A 493 20.02 -4.47 -8.30
CA THR A 493 21.34 -5.08 -8.15
C THR A 493 22.02 -5.30 -9.50
N ASP A 494 21.29 -5.82 -10.49
CA ASP A 494 21.84 -6.02 -11.83
C ASP A 494 22.34 -4.70 -12.42
N ALA A 495 21.56 -3.62 -12.27
CA ALA A 495 21.98 -2.29 -12.71
C ALA A 495 23.22 -1.77 -11.95
N LEU A 496 23.36 -2.12 -10.68
CA LEU A 496 24.54 -1.81 -9.86
C LEU A 496 25.77 -2.62 -10.26
N VAL A 497 25.61 -3.90 -10.59
CA VAL A 497 26.74 -4.79 -10.92
C VAL A 497 27.23 -4.56 -12.35
N GLN A 498 26.33 -4.28 -13.30
CA GLN A 498 26.70 -4.11 -14.72
C GLN A 498 27.54 -2.85 -15.01
N GLU A 499 27.52 -1.84 -14.14
CA GLU A 499 28.28 -0.58 -14.29
C GLU A 499 28.10 0.19 -15.60
N ARG A 500 27.03 -0.13 -16.35
CA ARG A 500 26.65 0.54 -17.61
C ARG A 500 26.14 1.98 -17.42
N PHE A 501 25.66 2.30 -16.22
CA PHE A 501 25.03 3.57 -15.91
C PHE A 501 25.79 4.29 -14.82
N LYS A 502 26.10 5.57 -15.08
CA LYS A 502 26.75 6.43 -14.09
C LYS A 502 25.84 6.69 -12.90
N ARG A 503 24.55 6.86 -13.16
CA ARG A 503 23.51 7.07 -12.14
C ARG A 503 22.32 6.13 -12.36
N ILE A 504 21.72 5.70 -11.27
CA ILE A 504 20.50 4.92 -11.22
C ILE A 504 19.50 5.69 -10.35
N VAL A 505 18.44 6.18 -10.97
CA VAL A 505 17.35 6.86 -10.29
C VAL A 505 16.21 5.87 -10.09
N VAL A 506 15.71 5.79 -8.86
CA VAL A 506 14.66 4.84 -8.49
C VAL A 506 13.39 5.62 -8.16
N ASP A 507 12.30 5.29 -8.86
CA ASP A 507 10.93 5.69 -8.55
C ASP A 507 10.20 4.52 -7.88
N PRO A 508 10.31 4.37 -6.56
CA PRO A 508 9.71 3.24 -5.89
C PRO A 508 8.20 3.37 -5.76
N ALA A 509 7.56 2.24 -5.43
CA ALA A 509 6.21 2.22 -4.88
C ALA A 509 6.07 3.17 -3.65
N PRO A 510 4.84 3.54 -3.23
CA PRO A 510 4.60 4.44 -2.10
C PRO A 510 5.35 4.04 -0.81
N ALA A 511 5.60 5.02 0.07
CA ALA A 511 6.48 4.92 1.23
C ALA A 511 6.41 3.60 2.03
N ALA A 512 5.22 3.09 2.33
CA ALA A 512 5.07 1.82 3.04
C ALA A 512 5.74 0.64 2.30
N ALA A 513 5.57 0.56 0.97
CA ALA A 513 6.22 -0.44 0.14
C ALA A 513 7.73 -0.26 0.05
N MET A 514 8.22 0.99 0.03
CA MET A 514 9.66 1.23 0.06
C MET A 514 10.29 0.80 1.39
N VAL A 515 9.65 1.10 2.53
CA VAL A 515 10.16 0.66 3.84
C VAL A 515 10.24 -0.87 3.88
N ARG A 516 9.22 -1.56 3.35
CA ARG A 516 9.27 -3.03 3.18
C ARG A 516 10.42 -3.47 2.28
N LEU A 517 10.65 -2.83 1.14
CA LEU A 517 11.76 -3.14 0.24
C LEU A 517 13.13 -3.03 0.93
N VAL A 518 13.27 -2.11 1.89
CA VAL A 518 14.49 -1.96 2.70
C VAL A 518 14.64 -3.06 3.75
N ASP A 519 13.53 -3.53 4.34
CA ASP A 519 13.55 -4.61 5.34
C ASP A 519 13.58 -6.01 4.70
N LEU A 520 13.18 -6.10 3.43
CA LEU A 520 13.06 -7.34 2.65
C LEU A 520 14.36 -8.15 2.54
N PRO A 521 15.57 -7.56 2.38
CA PRO A 521 16.81 -8.32 2.29
C PRO A 521 16.99 -9.31 3.44
N LYS A 522 16.68 -8.94 4.68
CA LYS A 522 16.83 -9.83 5.84
C LYS A 522 15.91 -11.06 5.74
N VAL A 523 14.63 -10.83 5.44
CA VAL A 523 13.62 -11.89 5.30
C VAL A 523 13.93 -12.78 4.10
N ALA A 524 14.28 -12.14 2.97
CA ALA A 524 14.59 -12.82 1.73
C ALA A 524 15.84 -13.69 1.87
N LEU A 525 16.89 -13.20 2.55
CA LEU A 525 18.10 -13.98 2.81
C LEU A 525 17.80 -15.21 3.66
N ALA A 526 17.05 -15.07 4.75
CA ALA A 526 16.66 -16.21 5.59
C ALA A 526 15.90 -17.27 4.77
N TRP A 527 14.92 -16.86 3.96
CA TRP A 527 14.17 -17.79 3.11
C TRP A 527 15.04 -18.40 2.00
N LEU A 528 15.84 -17.61 1.29
CA LEU A 528 16.71 -18.10 0.22
C LEU A 528 17.79 -19.03 0.75
N GLU A 529 18.35 -18.78 1.94
CA GLU A 529 19.32 -19.65 2.59
C GLU A 529 18.68 -21.00 2.96
N ALA A 530 17.43 -21.02 3.43
CA ALA A 530 16.67 -22.24 3.67
C ALA A 530 16.37 -23.01 2.36
N VAL A 531 15.95 -22.31 1.30
CA VAL A 531 15.77 -22.89 -0.04
C VAL A 531 17.09 -23.46 -0.56
N HIS A 532 18.18 -22.71 -0.42
CA HIS A 532 19.51 -23.14 -0.85
C HIS A 532 19.95 -24.39 -0.11
N ALA A 533 19.74 -24.48 1.21
CA ALA A 533 20.05 -25.66 2.00
C ALA A 533 19.22 -26.88 1.56
N GLY A 534 17.91 -26.70 1.31
CA GLY A 534 17.03 -27.76 0.83
C GLY A 534 17.42 -28.29 -0.55
N VAL A 535 17.64 -27.38 -1.51
CA VAL A 535 18.02 -27.73 -2.89
C VAL A 535 19.45 -28.31 -2.93
N SER A 536 20.35 -27.84 -2.07
CA SER A 536 21.75 -28.29 -2.03
C SER A 536 21.92 -29.77 -1.65
N LYS A 537 20.97 -30.34 -0.89
CA LYS A 537 20.97 -31.79 -0.57
C LYS A 537 20.83 -32.67 -1.82
N TYR A 538 20.24 -32.12 -2.88
CA TYR A 538 19.91 -32.86 -4.10
C TYR A 538 20.73 -32.39 -5.32
N ARG A 539 21.87 -31.74 -5.11
CA ARG A 539 22.75 -31.29 -6.22
C ARG A 539 23.14 -32.44 -7.15
N ALA A 540 23.53 -33.58 -6.58
CA ALA A 540 23.87 -34.79 -7.32
C ALA A 540 22.67 -35.42 -8.06
N ARG A 541 21.44 -34.99 -7.76
CA ARG A 541 20.19 -35.48 -8.37
C ARG A 541 19.59 -34.49 -9.38
N GLY A 542 20.41 -33.59 -9.95
CA GLY A 542 19.99 -32.66 -11.01
C GLY A 542 19.56 -31.27 -10.53
N LEU A 543 19.67 -30.96 -9.24
CA LEU A 543 19.40 -29.62 -8.70
C LEU A 543 20.63 -28.71 -8.53
N ALA A 544 21.79 -29.09 -9.09
CA ALA A 544 23.00 -28.27 -9.00
C ALA A 544 22.79 -26.85 -9.55
N GLU A 545 22.21 -26.73 -10.75
CA GLU A 545 21.94 -25.43 -11.39
C GLU A 545 20.96 -24.57 -10.59
N LEU A 546 19.90 -25.17 -10.01
CA LEU A 546 18.96 -24.44 -9.17
C LEU A 546 19.63 -23.95 -7.88
N ALA A 547 20.50 -24.76 -7.28
CA ALA A 547 21.25 -24.34 -6.09
C ALA A 547 22.22 -23.19 -6.43
N ASP A 548 22.88 -23.21 -7.60
CA ASP A 548 23.72 -22.11 -8.07
C ASP A 548 22.92 -20.82 -8.33
N ASP A 549 21.74 -20.93 -8.95
CA ASP A 549 20.83 -19.80 -9.17
C ASP A 549 20.44 -19.13 -7.84
N VAL A 550 20.08 -19.94 -6.83
CA VAL A 550 19.70 -19.45 -5.49
C VAL A 550 20.91 -18.81 -4.80
N ALA A 551 22.10 -19.42 -4.88
CA ALA A 551 23.33 -18.87 -4.32
C ALA A 551 23.72 -17.53 -4.96
N ALA A 552 23.58 -17.40 -6.28
CA ALA A 552 23.80 -16.15 -6.99
C ALA A 552 22.83 -15.05 -6.52
N MET A 553 21.55 -15.40 -6.30
CA MET A 553 20.54 -14.47 -5.77
C MET A 553 20.86 -14.00 -4.35
N ILE A 554 21.31 -14.90 -3.47
CA ILE A 554 21.78 -14.56 -2.12
C ILE A 554 22.93 -13.54 -2.20
N LYS A 555 23.93 -13.78 -3.08
CA LYS A 555 25.06 -12.86 -3.27
C LYS A 555 24.59 -11.49 -3.78
N HIS A 556 23.65 -11.47 -4.73
CA HIS A 556 23.05 -10.23 -5.24
C HIS A 556 22.36 -9.42 -4.14
N ILE A 557 21.53 -10.06 -3.32
CA ILE A 557 20.82 -9.36 -2.23
C ILE A 557 21.80 -8.79 -1.19
N LYS A 558 22.85 -9.56 -0.83
CA LYS A 558 23.91 -9.07 0.08
C LYS A 558 24.63 -7.84 -0.48
N ARG A 559 24.94 -7.80 -1.78
CA ARG A 559 25.56 -6.62 -2.43
C ARG A 559 24.65 -5.40 -2.42
N PHE A 560 23.35 -5.61 -2.65
CA PHE A 560 22.38 -4.52 -2.61
C PHE A 560 22.22 -3.93 -1.21
N GLU A 561 22.16 -4.77 -0.18
CA GLU A 561 22.11 -4.33 1.22
C GLU A 561 23.33 -3.46 1.57
N GLN A 562 24.52 -3.88 1.14
CA GLN A 562 25.75 -3.07 1.29
C GLN A 562 25.66 -1.72 0.58
N ALA A 563 25.13 -1.69 -0.65
CA ALA A 563 24.97 -0.45 -1.42
C ALA A 563 23.98 0.52 -0.74
N LEU A 564 22.87 0.00 -0.20
CA LEU A 564 21.89 0.81 0.52
C LEU A 564 22.43 1.39 1.82
N ALA A 565 23.20 0.59 2.56
CA ALA A 565 23.83 1.01 3.81
C ALA A 565 24.93 2.05 3.59
N SER A 566 25.56 2.07 2.40
CA SER A 566 26.63 3.00 2.06
C SER A 566 26.09 4.37 1.67
N PRO A 567 26.40 5.43 2.45
CA PRO A 567 26.01 6.77 2.08
C PRO A 567 26.65 7.25 0.77
N ASN A 568 27.78 6.69 0.36
CA ASN A 568 28.45 7.12 -0.87
C ASN A 568 27.83 6.48 -2.12
N GLU A 569 27.10 5.38 -1.94
CA GLU A 569 26.42 4.67 -3.03
C GLU A 569 24.94 5.01 -3.11
N ALA A 570 24.24 5.17 -1.98
CA ALA A 570 22.80 5.40 -1.94
C ALA A 570 22.38 6.66 -1.17
N ARG A 571 21.45 7.42 -1.77
CA ARG A 571 20.79 8.58 -1.15
C ARG A 571 19.29 8.57 -1.39
N PHE A 572 18.56 9.06 -0.40
CA PHE A 572 17.11 9.16 -0.41
C PHE A 572 16.68 10.63 -0.46
N VAL A 573 15.77 10.93 -1.40
CA VAL A 573 15.07 12.21 -1.52
C VAL A 573 13.61 11.97 -1.15
N VAL A 574 13.17 12.56 -0.03
CA VAL A 574 11.79 12.36 0.44
C VAL A 574 10.87 13.38 -0.21
N VAL A 575 10.03 12.94 -1.14
CA VAL A 575 9.03 13.77 -1.83
C VAL A 575 7.75 13.84 -1.00
N THR A 576 7.23 15.05 -0.81
CA THR A 576 6.00 15.32 -0.05
C THR A 576 5.23 16.50 -0.64
N ARG A 577 4.11 16.88 -0.03
CA ARG A 577 3.33 18.09 -0.37
C ARG A 577 3.42 19.11 0.77
N GLY A 578 3.18 20.38 0.45
CA GLY A 578 3.11 21.48 1.42
C GLY A 578 1.84 21.41 2.27
N GLU A 579 1.65 20.33 3.01
CA GLU A 579 0.46 20.10 3.84
C GLU A 579 0.91 19.67 5.24
N GLU A 580 0.33 20.25 6.28
CA GLU A 580 0.79 19.98 7.65
C GLU A 580 0.54 18.52 8.10
N LEU A 581 -0.54 17.86 7.65
CA LEU A 581 -0.68 16.40 7.86
C LEU A 581 0.39 15.58 7.13
N ALA A 582 0.90 16.10 6.00
CA ALA A 582 2.01 15.46 5.31
C ALA A 582 3.32 15.64 6.09
N ALA A 583 3.49 16.74 6.84
CA ALA A 583 4.68 17.00 7.63
C ALA A 583 4.96 15.91 8.67
N SER A 584 3.98 15.55 9.51
CA SER A 584 4.14 14.48 10.51
C SER A 584 4.47 13.12 9.87
N ARG A 585 3.88 12.82 8.71
CA ARG A 585 4.17 11.57 7.99
C ARG A 585 5.55 11.58 7.35
N THR A 586 5.97 12.73 6.82
CA THR A 586 7.30 12.92 6.24
C THR A 586 8.37 12.78 7.32
N GLU A 587 8.17 13.38 8.49
CA GLU A 587 9.05 13.23 9.65
C GLU A 587 9.21 11.75 10.04
N ARG A 588 8.12 11.03 10.26
CA ARG A 588 8.16 9.59 10.59
C ARG A 588 8.83 8.75 9.50
N LEU A 589 8.63 9.07 8.22
CA LEU A 589 9.32 8.39 7.13
C LEU A 589 10.82 8.66 7.18
N VAL A 590 11.23 9.91 7.41
CA VAL A 590 12.66 10.26 7.55
C VAL A 590 13.27 9.56 8.75
N GLU A 591 12.60 9.55 9.90
CA GLU A 591 13.03 8.81 11.10
C GLU A 591 13.16 7.31 10.82
N ALA A 592 12.18 6.71 10.14
CA ALA A 592 12.21 5.29 9.78
C ALA A 592 13.39 4.94 8.85
N LEU A 593 13.74 5.83 7.92
CA LEU A 593 14.90 5.67 7.04
C LEU A 593 16.22 5.86 7.82
N LYS A 594 16.31 6.91 8.66
CA LYS A 594 17.48 7.18 9.50
C LYS A 594 17.75 6.05 10.50
N ALA A 595 16.71 5.49 11.12
CA ALA A 595 16.82 4.35 12.04
C ALA A 595 17.37 3.08 11.37
N ARG A 596 17.32 3.01 10.03
CA ARG A 596 17.88 1.93 9.20
C ARG A 596 19.24 2.31 8.59
N ASN A 597 19.87 3.37 9.09
CA ASN A 597 21.12 3.92 8.59
C ASN A 597 21.08 4.31 7.10
N LEU A 598 19.91 4.65 6.57
CA LEU A 598 19.76 5.10 5.18
C LEU A 598 19.99 6.61 5.08
N GLY A 599 20.89 7.02 4.19
CA GLY A 599 21.26 8.42 3.99
C GLY A 599 20.14 9.23 3.33
N VAL A 600 19.35 9.95 4.12
CA VAL A 600 18.36 10.92 3.62
C VAL A 600 19.03 12.24 3.32
N GLU A 601 19.07 12.63 2.05
CA GLU A 601 19.73 13.85 1.58
C GLU A 601 18.90 15.10 1.89
N ARG A 602 17.59 15.04 1.58
CA ARG A 602 16.70 16.22 1.61
C ARG A 602 15.24 15.82 1.56
N VAL A 603 14.39 16.79 1.89
CA VAL A 603 12.93 16.73 1.66
C VAL A 603 12.58 17.60 0.46
N LEU A 604 11.82 17.07 -0.50
CA LEU A 604 11.30 17.79 -1.65
C LEU A 604 9.80 18.02 -1.48
N VAL A 605 9.41 19.27 -1.21
CA VAL A 605 8.02 19.70 -1.10
C VAL A 605 7.52 20.07 -2.49
N ASN A 606 6.73 19.18 -3.09
CA ASN A 606 6.21 19.31 -4.43
C ASN A 606 4.86 20.05 -4.46
N ARG A 607 4.51 20.57 -5.63
CA ARG A 607 3.24 21.25 -5.94
C ARG A 607 2.96 22.46 -5.06
N VAL A 608 3.97 23.27 -4.76
CA VAL A 608 3.77 24.55 -4.07
C VAL A 608 3.30 25.60 -5.07
N LEU A 609 2.18 26.26 -4.81
CA LEU A 609 1.64 27.27 -5.72
C LEU A 609 2.66 28.39 -5.99
N PRO A 610 2.76 28.87 -7.24
CA PRO A 610 3.58 30.02 -7.57
C PRO A 610 3.00 31.30 -6.94
N LYS A 611 3.85 32.32 -6.78
CA LYS A 611 3.43 33.64 -6.27
C LYS A 611 2.27 34.18 -7.11
N SER A 612 1.23 34.68 -6.46
CA SER A 612 0.03 35.17 -7.14
C SER A 612 -0.50 36.43 -6.47
N THR A 613 -1.14 37.31 -7.25
CA THR A 613 -1.90 38.46 -6.73
C THR A 613 -3.29 38.06 -6.23
N CYS A 614 -3.75 36.85 -6.53
CA CYS A 614 -5.04 36.32 -6.07
C CYS A 614 -4.97 35.96 -4.58
N PRO A 615 -5.82 36.55 -3.69
CA PRO A 615 -5.77 36.28 -2.25
C PRO A 615 -5.87 34.79 -1.91
N ARG A 616 -6.79 34.06 -2.53
CA ARG A 616 -6.98 32.61 -2.34
C ARG A 616 -5.78 31.78 -2.75
N CYS A 617 -5.15 32.10 -3.88
CA CYS A 617 -3.94 31.40 -4.32
C CYS A 617 -2.77 31.69 -3.39
N GLU A 618 -2.62 32.95 -2.96
CA GLU A 618 -1.53 33.35 -2.09
C GLU A 618 -1.69 32.80 -0.66
N ASN A 619 -2.92 32.72 -0.13
CA ASN A 619 -3.20 32.06 1.15
C ASN A 619 -2.82 30.58 1.12
N ARG A 620 -3.26 29.84 0.09
CA ARG A 620 -2.88 28.43 -0.09
C ARG A 620 -1.36 28.27 -0.19
N ARG A 621 -0.70 29.14 -0.97
CA ARG A 621 0.76 29.15 -1.08
C ARG A 621 1.45 29.41 0.26
N LYS A 622 0.96 30.37 1.04
CA LYS A 622 1.50 30.66 2.39
C LYS A 622 1.36 29.45 3.30
N ASN A 623 0.22 28.77 3.27
CA ASN A 623 0.00 27.53 4.03
C ASN A 623 0.99 26.43 3.62
N GLU A 624 1.21 26.27 2.30
CA GLU A 624 2.16 25.30 1.76
C GLU A 624 3.61 25.59 2.16
N LEU A 625 4.04 26.85 2.08
CA LEU A 625 5.37 27.28 2.50
C LEU A 625 5.57 27.20 4.02
N ASN A 626 4.53 27.50 4.81
CA ASN A 626 4.60 27.36 6.26
C ASN A 626 4.75 25.89 6.67
N ALA A 627 4.00 24.98 6.05
CA ALA A 627 4.20 23.53 6.25
C ALA A 627 5.62 23.09 5.86
N ALA A 628 6.16 23.62 4.74
CA ALA A 628 7.53 23.36 4.33
C ALA A 628 8.58 23.84 5.35
N ARG A 629 8.41 25.02 5.94
CA ARG A 629 9.31 25.56 6.97
C ARG A 629 9.24 24.76 8.26
N ILE A 630 8.04 24.34 8.67
CA ILE A 630 7.86 23.46 9.82
C ILE A 630 8.59 22.13 9.59
N MET A 631 8.48 21.55 8.39
CA MET A 631 9.22 20.33 8.01
C MET A 631 10.73 20.56 8.09
N GLU A 632 11.26 21.64 7.51
CA GLU A 632 12.69 21.95 7.56
C GLU A 632 13.21 22.04 8.99
N LYS A 633 12.49 22.77 9.87
CA LYS A 633 12.84 22.94 11.27
C LYS A 633 12.79 21.64 12.08
N ARG A 634 11.73 20.84 11.91
CA ARG A 634 11.54 19.60 12.70
C ARG A 634 12.47 18.48 12.25
N ILE A 635 12.60 18.30 10.94
CA ILE A 635 13.34 17.18 10.36
C ILE A 635 14.86 17.44 10.38
N GLY A 636 15.26 18.73 10.36
CA GLY A 636 16.66 19.13 10.35
C GLY A 636 17.39 18.77 9.04
N LEU A 637 16.66 18.67 7.93
CA LEU A 637 17.21 18.41 6.60
C LEU A 637 16.87 19.56 5.65
N PRO A 638 17.72 19.83 4.63
CA PRO A 638 17.42 20.84 3.62
C PRO A 638 16.08 20.57 2.93
N VAL A 639 15.26 21.61 2.77
CA VAL A 639 14.01 21.51 2.02
C VAL A 639 14.18 22.12 0.63
N THR A 640 13.83 21.34 -0.40
CA THR A 640 13.69 21.81 -1.78
C THR A 640 12.22 21.95 -2.11
N VAL A 641 11.84 23.05 -2.75
CA VAL A 641 10.47 23.30 -3.20
C VAL A 641 10.39 23.13 -4.71
N ALA A 642 9.37 22.41 -5.16
CA ALA A 642 9.00 22.31 -6.57
C ALA A 642 7.62 22.93 -6.79
N PRO A 643 7.44 23.79 -7.80
CA PRO A 643 6.21 24.54 -7.98
C PRO A 643 5.06 23.67 -8.51
N ALA A 644 3.83 24.05 -8.17
CA ALA A 644 2.63 23.55 -8.80
C ALA A 644 2.55 24.08 -10.22
N LEU A 645 2.77 23.20 -11.18
CA LEU A 645 2.56 23.52 -12.59
C LEU A 645 1.08 23.49 -12.92
N GLY A 646 0.66 24.37 -13.84
CA GLY A 646 -0.71 24.39 -14.35
C GLY A 646 -1.08 23.10 -15.09
N ARG A 647 -0.11 22.28 -15.51
CA ARG A 647 -0.32 20.98 -16.16
C ARG A 647 0.65 19.96 -15.56
N HIS A 648 0.32 18.68 -15.69
CA HIS A 648 1.23 17.61 -15.32
C HIS A 648 2.52 17.72 -16.15
N PRO A 649 3.72 17.74 -15.53
CA PRO A 649 4.98 17.79 -16.27
C PRO A 649 5.22 16.44 -16.95
N ALA A 650 4.80 16.34 -18.21
CA ALA A 650 4.96 15.15 -19.04
C ALA A 650 5.81 15.46 -20.27
N GLY A 651 6.70 14.54 -20.60
CA GLY A 651 7.66 14.67 -21.70
C GLY A 651 8.91 15.46 -21.31
N LEU A 652 9.99 15.24 -22.07
CA LEU A 652 11.34 15.72 -21.74
C LEU A 652 11.43 17.24 -21.51
N ARG A 653 10.78 18.02 -22.37
CA ARG A 653 10.81 19.50 -22.30
C ARG A 653 10.19 20.02 -21.00
N GLU A 654 9.01 19.52 -20.65
CA GLU A 654 8.30 19.94 -19.44
C GLU A 654 8.99 19.42 -18.18
N LEU A 655 9.57 18.21 -18.21
CA LEU A 655 10.37 17.67 -17.11
C LEU A 655 11.63 18.50 -16.84
N LYS A 656 12.29 18.96 -17.91
CA LYS A 656 13.45 19.86 -17.80
C LYS A 656 13.03 21.21 -17.20
N ALA A 657 11.98 21.82 -17.73
CA ALA A 657 11.44 23.08 -17.21
C ALA A 657 11.01 22.95 -15.74
N PHE A 658 10.35 21.84 -15.40
CA PHE A 658 9.95 21.51 -14.03
C PHE A 658 11.16 21.43 -13.10
N ARG A 659 12.23 20.73 -13.51
CA ARG A 659 13.45 20.62 -12.71
C ARG A 659 14.12 21.96 -12.47
N THR A 660 14.21 22.80 -13.50
CA THR A 660 14.83 24.14 -13.39
C THR A 660 14.04 25.10 -12.50
N ALA A 661 12.77 24.79 -12.22
CA ALA A 661 11.94 25.61 -11.35
C ALA A 661 12.05 25.21 -9.87
N TRP A 662 12.83 24.19 -9.51
CA TRP A 662 13.05 23.83 -8.10
C TRP A 662 13.95 24.85 -7.42
N TYR A 663 13.72 25.13 -6.15
CA TYR A 663 14.52 26.06 -5.37
C TYR A 663 14.69 25.59 -3.93
N ALA A 664 15.75 26.01 -3.24
CA ALA A 664 15.91 25.74 -1.82
C ALA A 664 14.96 26.62 -1.01
N LEU A 665 14.26 26.06 -0.03
CA LEU A 665 13.32 26.80 0.81
C LEU A 665 14.04 27.89 1.61
N SER A 666 15.16 27.53 2.21
CA SER A 666 16.11 28.41 2.87
C SER A 666 17.39 28.52 2.03
N ALA A 667 18.05 29.68 2.06
CA ALA A 667 19.35 29.84 1.43
C ALA A 667 20.30 28.78 2.02
N PRO A 668 21.16 28.12 1.20
CA PRO A 668 22.17 27.23 1.73
C PRO A 668 22.96 27.95 2.81
N ALA A 669 23.22 27.30 3.95
CA ALA A 669 24.22 27.77 4.89
C ALA A 669 25.60 27.66 4.21
N ALA A 670 25.90 28.56 3.29
CA ALA A 670 27.24 28.77 2.83
C ALA A 670 28.00 29.33 4.03
N LYS A 671 29.03 28.60 4.47
CA LYS A 671 30.11 29.18 5.25
C LYS A 671 30.52 30.46 4.53
N ILE A 672 30.18 31.60 5.12
CA ILE A 672 30.87 32.86 4.86
C ILE A 672 32.28 32.64 5.43
N ARG A 673 33.17 32.08 4.61
CA ARG A 673 34.58 32.44 4.66
C ARG A 673 34.83 33.21 3.38
N ALA A 674 34.61 34.51 3.48
CA ALA A 674 35.29 35.45 2.61
C ALA A 674 36.81 35.25 2.80
N ALA A 675 37.54 35.47 1.70
CA ALA A 675 39.00 35.41 1.62
C ALA A 675 39.68 36.25 2.71
#